data_AF-A0A7Y5IR97-F1
#
_entry.id   AF-A0A7Y5IR97-F1
#
_cell.length_a   1.000
_cell.length_b   1.000
_cell.length_c   1.000
_cell.angle_alpha   90.00
_cell.angle_beta   90.00
_cell.angle_gamma   90.00
#
_symmetry.space_group_name_H-M   'P 1'
#
loop_
_entity.id
_entity.type
_entity.pdbx_description
1 polymer ?
#
loop_
_entity_poly.entity_id
_entity_poly.type
_entity_poly.pdbx_seq_one_letter_code
_entity_poly.pdbx_strand_id
1 'polypeptide(L)'
;MNTQQGKITPYLILVLLALTAAGGYIAGLRSAPQGDVVTKDAVPEGHSAASGFEKLTEAAAPKWWTCSMHPQIKLPSGDMKCPICFMDLIPVEEGSGDADVPELKFSDRERFLAEVETAPVERRAITKTVRLVGIITPDETRLAMISARVAGRLENLFVDYTGIEVRKDDHLVEIYSPELYSAQQELLQAIRTQEEMKGSDSSLMKRTGESLIEAAKGKLLRLGLTEVQVEEVIAEKKPKDTLTIYSPTRGIVTRREGTEGMYVEEGTPIYTIADLSEVWVFLDAYESDMKWLHYGQHVHFETEAYPGETFEGTLSFISPVLDERSRTVKLRVNVPNPDRRLKPGMFVRATIFATPATGGKVIAPELADKWICPMHPEVVEDLFGFCPVCSMRLETAKSLGYEVTASPENLPLVIPDSAPLITGKRAVVYVEENREDGIYYVGRTIELGSRADGFYLVERGLAEGERVVTRGNFKIDSALQIQAKPSMLNPPDMGEEAPGSGTSKEPAKPTPPLARLGEAQALKVRPVLAAYLAVQKALAEDSFEAAAKAAGDLRNAIQSLPSGGIPEQASTAWAEDSVQLRATIEAVVKAPKMEELRAAFSPLSNALLTFVGHFGNVSSDPLKEVFCPMALENGAFWLQTGKQIANPYYGASMLRCGEFRRTFESAGGDPEVEAPAPTPTPAPKVAPEVNLGPVLSAKFKAVLGVYLALQLALSQDSFEGASKAVKDLGAALAELPVEGAPAESGEQWKKDRESLTVAFDPVSKAADIETLRKDFFPLSNVLIEMVRRYGNLTDTPVKHAFCPMALENGAPWIQTGKMIANPYYGAKMLRCGEFRETFPVAEVGGEVAR
;
A
#
# COMPACT_ATOMS: atom_id res chain seq x y z
N MET A 1 13.34 -47.40 46.56
CA MET A 1 12.99 -48.30 47.67
C MET A 1 11.70 -47.78 48.31
N ASN A 2 10.64 -48.60 48.25
CA ASN A 2 9.48 -48.73 49.16
C ASN A 2 8.75 -47.46 49.69
N THR A 3 7.51 -47.18 49.25
CA THR A 3 6.18 -47.61 49.82
C THR A 3 5.88 -46.98 51.20
N GLN A 4 4.69 -46.50 51.58
CA GLN A 4 3.30 -46.61 51.11
C GLN A 4 2.40 -45.61 51.91
N GLN A 5 1.24 -45.21 51.34
CA GLN A 5 -0.09 -44.89 51.98
C GLN A 5 -0.20 -43.71 52.99
N GLY A 6 -1.20 -42.82 53.01
CA GLY A 6 -2.41 -42.58 52.21
C GLY A 6 -3.37 -41.57 52.92
N LYS A 7 -4.19 -40.88 52.12
CA LYS A 7 -5.59 -40.41 52.34
C LYS A 7 -5.99 -39.21 53.25
N ILE A 8 -6.68 -38.25 52.57
CA ILE A 8 -7.91 -37.47 52.91
C ILE A 8 -7.75 -35.98 53.35
N THR A 9 -7.93 -35.09 52.36
CA THR A 9 -8.76 -33.84 52.27
C THR A 9 -8.55 -32.63 53.22
N PRO A 10 -8.37 -31.42 52.63
CA PRO A 10 -9.19 -30.26 53.04
C PRO A 10 -9.69 -29.45 51.83
N TYR A 11 -10.57 -30.03 51.00
CA TYR A 11 -11.37 -29.31 50.00
C TYR A 11 -12.65 -28.66 50.60
N LEU A 12 -12.86 -28.78 51.92
CA LEU A 12 -14.08 -28.33 52.61
C LEU A 12 -14.01 -26.89 53.14
N ILE A 13 -12.84 -26.23 53.11
CA ILE A 13 -12.67 -24.88 53.70
C ILE A 13 -12.70 -23.78 52.63
N LEU A 14 -12.41 -24.11 51.36
CA LEU A 14 -12.44 -23.15 50.25
C LEU A 14 -13.81 -23.00 49.57
N VAL A 15 -14.73 -23.95 49.76
CA VAL A 15 -16.11 -23.86 49.23
C VAL A 15 -17.03 -23.04 50.16
N LEU A 16 -16.68 -22.90 51.45
CA LEU A 16 -17.47 -22.15 52.44
C LEU A 16 -17.23 -20.63 52.42
N LEU A 17 -16.14 -20.16 51.81
CA LEU A 17 -15.84 -18.73 51.63
C LEU A 17 -16.37 -18.14 50.31
N ALA A 18 -16.72 -18.99 49.34
CA ALA A 18 -17.32 -18.57 48.07
C ALA A 18 -18.86 -18.42 48.12
N LEU A 19 -19.53 -18.98 49.14
CA LEU A 19 -20.98 -18.92 49.29
C LEU A 19 -21.51 -17.69 50.07
N THR A 20 -20.65 -16.95 50.77
CA THR A 20 -21.04 -15.71 51.48
C THR A 20 -20.90 -14.43 50.63
N ALA A 21 -20.20 -14.49 49.48
CA ALA A 21 -20.08 -13.36 48.55
C ALA A 21 -21.17 -13.35 47.45
N ALA A 22 -21.86 -14.47 47.21
CA ALA A 22 -23.00 -14.55 46.27
C ALA A 22 -24.36 -14.26 46.92
N GLY A 23 -24.46 -14.29 48.26
CA GLY A 23 -25.71 -14.05 49.01
C GLY A 23 -26.09 -12.58 49.19
N GLY A 24 -25.18 -11.63 48.93
CA GLY A 24 -25.44 -10.18 49.06
C GLY A 24 -26.02 -9.52 47.80
N TYR A 25 -25.98 -10.19 46.65
CA TYR A 25 -26.36 -9.59 45.36
C TYR A 25 -27.81 -9.91 44.92
N ILE A 26 -28.52 -10.80 45.64
CA ILE A 26 -29.92 -11.18 45.32
C ILE A 26 -30.93 -10.55 46.30
N ALA A 27 -30.48 -9.84 47.34
CA ALA A 27 -31.35 -9.22 48.36
C ALA A 27 -31.61 -7.71 48.19
N GLY A 28 -31.28 -7.11 47.03
CA GLY A 28 -31.52 -5.69 46.74
C GLY A 28 -32.61 -5.41 45.69
N LEU A 29 -33.15 -6.44 45.05
CA LEU A 29 -34.17 -6.34 43.99
C LEU A 29 -35.45 -7.08 44.43
N ARG A 30 -36.18 -6.49 45.38
CA ARG A 30 -37.63 -6.70 45.61
C ARG A 30 -38.07 -5.96 46.87
N SER A 31 -38.51 -4.71 46.69
CA SER A 31 -39.36 -3.99 47.65
C SER A 31 -40.12 -2.91 46.90
N ALA A 32 -41.20 -3.31 46.22
CA ALA A 32 -42.32 -2.44 45.88
C ALA A 32 -43.40 -2.66 46.95
N PRO A 33 -44.07 -1.61 47.47
CA PRO A 33 -45.26 -1.78 48.29
C PRO A 33 -46.52 -1.86 47.40
N GLN A 34 -47.42 -2.78 47.76
CA GLN A 34 -48.72 -3.06 47.15
C GLN A 34 -49.82 -2.97 48.22
N GLY A 35 -51.04 -2.57 47.81
CA GLY A 35 -52.32 -2.73 48.55
C GLY A 35 -53.02 -1.39 48.86
N ASP A 36 -54.30 -1.13 48.58
CA ASP A 36 -55.47 -2.00 48.30
C ASP A 36 -56.52 -1.29 47.40
N VAL A 37 -57.05 -1.95 46.35
CA VAL A 37 -58.37 -2.63 46.21
C VAL A 37 -59.63 -1.75 46.40
N VAL A 38 -60.45 -1.59 45.35
CA VAL A 38 -61.86 -2.06 45.23
C VAL A 38 -62.45 -1.65 43.86
N THR A 39 -63.22 -2.58 43.32
CA THR A 39 -63.90 -2.74 42.01
C THR A 39 -65.02 -1.73 41.67
N LYS A 40 -65.25 -1.45 40.36
CA LYS A 40 -66.38 -1.98 39.55
C LYS A 40 -66.65 -1.17 38.26
N ASP A 41 -66.85 -1.92 37.18
CA ASP A 41 -67.82 -1.80 36.08
C ASP A 41 -67.90 -0.56 35.16
N ALA A 42 -67.95 -0.90 33.86
CA ALA A 42 -68.76 -0.33 32.77
C ALA A 42 -68.08 0.53 31.67
N VAL A 43 -68.00 -0.11 30.49
CA VAL A 43 -67.91 0.34 29.08
C VAL A 43 -68.90 1.50 28.81
N PRO A 44 -68.64 2.54 27.96
CA PRO A 44 -68.53 2.32 26.50
C PRO A 44 -67.66 3.27 25.64
N GLU A 45 -67.64 2.85 24.38
CA GLU A 45 -67.00 3.35 23.17
C GLU A 45 -67.25 4.82 22.78
N GLY A 46 -66.30 5.35 22.01
CA GLY A 46 -66.55 6.33 20.93
C GLY A 46 -66.65 7.78 21.35
N HIS A 47 -65.79 8.64 20.80
CA HIS A 47 -66.12 9.73 19.85
C HIS A 47 -64.94 10.71 19.71
N SER A 48 -64.55 10.93 18.46
CA SER A 48 -64.21 12.20 17.81
C SER A 48 -63.46 13.32 18.57
N ALA A 49 -62.38 13.76 17.94
CA ALA A 49 -61.66 15.03 18.02
C ALA A 49 -62.44 16.25 18.57
N ALA A 50 -61.76 17.04 19.42
CA ALA A 50 -61.70 18.51 19.33
C ALA A 50 -60.56 19.09 20.20
N SER A 51 -59.66 19.82 19.53
CA SER A 51 -58.93 21.03 19.94
C SER A 51 -58.74 21.38 21.43
N GLY A 52 -57.48 21.56 21.82
CA GLY A 52 -57.07 22.36 22.99
C GLY A 52 -55.60 22.75 22.91
N PHE A 53 -55.30 23.81 22.14
CA PHE A 53 -53.99 24.49 22.17
C PHE A 53 -53.94 25.35 23.44
N GLU A 54 -53.12 24.99 24.42
CA GLU A 54 -52.69 25.89 25.49
C GLU A 54 -51.39 26.60 25.09
N LYS A 55 -51.43 27.95 25.19
CA LYS A 55 -50.36 28.89 24.85
C LYS A 55 -49.13 28.68 25.75
N LEU A 56 -48.02 28.26 25.14
CA LEU A 56 -46.69 28.43 25.69
C LEU A 56 -46.15 29.82 25.35
N THR A 57 -45.46 30.38 26.33
CA THR A 57 -44.80 31.68 26.38
C THR A 57 -43.90 31.93 25.17
N GLU A 58 -43.97 33.16 24.65
CA GLU A 58 -43.30 33.70 23.48
C GLU A 58 -41.77 33.72 23.70
N ALA A 59 -41.10 32.62 23.32
CA ALA A 59 -39.66 32.57 23.15
C ALA A 59 -39.30 33.38 21.90
N ALA A 60 -38.24 34.19 21.99
CA ALA A 60 -37.77 35.02 20.88
C ALA A 60 -37.55 34.15 19.63
N ALA A 61 -38.12 34.59 18.50
CA ALA A 61 -38.07 33.84 17.26
C ALA A 61 -36.61 33.60 16.83
N PRO A 62 -36.22 32.34 16.57
CA PRO A 62 -34.87 32.02 16.11
C PRO A 62 -34.65 32.67 14.74
N LYS A 63 -33.57 33.47 14.60
CA LYS A 63 -33.25 34.18 13.35
C LYS A 63 -32.94 33.23 12.18
N TRP A 64 -32.50 32.00 12.46
CA TRP A 64 -32.05 31.03 11.45
C TRP A 64 -32.41 29.60 11.86
N TRP A 65 -32.72 28.78 10.87
CA TRP A 65 -33.11 27.37 10.97
C TRP A 65 -32.18 26.53 10.11
N THR A 66 -31.83 25.33 10.59
CA THR A 66 -30.91 24.43 9.90
C THR A 66 -31.44 23.01 9.80
N CYS A 67 -30.90 22.20 8.89
CA CYS A 67 -31.31 20.82 8.69
C CYS A 67 -30.34 19.88 9.43
N SER A 68 -30.85 18.91 10.21
CA SER A 68 -30.02 17.94 10.96
C SER A 68 -29.01 17.19 10.09
N MET A 69 -29.40 16.93 8.83
CA MET A 69 -28.58 16.23 7.84
C MET A 69 -27.72 17.16 6.97
N HIS A 70 -28.03 18.46 6.94
CA HIS A 70 -27.33 19.44 6.11
C HIS A 70 -27.14 20.74 6.90
N PRO A 71 -26.24 20.75 7.91
CA PRO A 71 -26.07 21.88 8.84
C PRO A 71 -25.59 23.17 8.15
N GLN A 72 -25.02 23.04 6.95
CA GLN A 72 -24.57 24.14 6.09
C GLN A 72 -25.75 24.98 5.56
N ILE A 73 -26.96 24.43 5.53
CA ILE A 73 -28.16 25.15 5.14
C ILE A 73 -28.66 25.95 6.34
N LYS A 74 -28.53 27.27 6.28
CA LYS A 74 -29.08 28.21 7.26
C LYS A 74 -30.14 29.06 6.56
N LEU A 75 -31.41 28.84 6.88
CA LEU A 75 -32.54 29.54 6.28
C LEU A 75 -33.26 30.42 7.31
N PRO A 76 -33.83 31.56 6.90
CA PRO A 76 -34.44 32.53 7.82
C PRO A 76 -35.82 32.11 8.35
N SER A 77 -36.41 31.02 7.86
CA SER A 77 -37.72 30.52 8.32
C SER A 77 -37.76 28.99 8.35
N GLY A 78 -38.42 28.46 9.38
CA GLY A 78 -38.61 27.03 9.63
C GLY A 78 -39.68 26.33 8.82
N ASP A 79 -40.54 27.11 8.16
CA ASP A 79 -41.61 26.59 7.32
C ASP A 79 -41.07 26.03 5.98
N MET A 80 -39.80 26.30 5.68
CA MET A 80 -39.11 25.76 4.51
C MET A 80 -38.51 24.40 4.81
N LYS A 81 -38.61 23.48 3.84
CA LYS A 81 -37.92 22.18 3.90
C LYS A 81 -36.49 22.33 3.41
N CYS A 82 -35.59 21.50 3.92
CA CYS A 82 -34.21 21.45 3.46
C CYS A 82 -34.17 21.25 1.93
N PRO A 83 -33.49 22.12 1.14
CA PRO A 83 -33.43 21.97 -0.32
C PRO A 83 -32.68 20.73 -0.81
N ILE A 84 -31.94 20.06 0.09
CA ILE A 84 -31.12 18.89 -0.24
C ILE A 84 -31.86 17.58 0.09
N CYS A 85 -32.41 17.44 1.32
CA CYS A 85 -33.11 16.21 1.74
C CYS A 85 -34.62 16.37 2.01
N PHE A 86 -35.19 17.56 1.83
CA PHE A 86 -36.61 17.84 1.98
C PHE A 86 -37.20 17.53 3.38
N MET A 87 -36.36 17.43 4.41
CA MET A 87 -36.78 17.33 5.81
C MET A 87 -37.03 18.71 6.42
N ASP A 88 -37.88 18.75 7.44
CA ASP A 88 -38.22 19.98 8.17
C ASP A 88 -36.99 20.52 8.92
N LEU A 89 -36.85 21.84 8.97
CA LEU A 89 -35.71 22.49 9.60
C LEU A 89 -35.90 22.60 11.11
N ILE A 90 -34.79 22.64 11.84
CA ILE A 90 -34.72 22.80 13.30
C ILE A 90 -34.20 24.20 13.62
N PRO A 91 -34.75 24.91 14.63
CA PRO A 91 -34.25 26.21 15.04
C PRO A 91 -32.85 26.14 15.68
N VAL A 92 -31.98 27.10 15.36
CA VAL A 92 -30.65 27.23 15.98
C VAL A 92 -30.73 28.24 17.14
N GLU A 93 -30.41 27.82 18.36
CA GLU A 93 -30.36 28.71 19.54
C GLU A 93 -29.05 29.51 19.56
N GLU A 94 -29.12 30.82 19.82
CA GLU A 94 -27.93 31.67 20.06
C GLU A 94 -27.30 31.29 21.42
N GLY A 95 -26.34 30.37 21.38
CA GLY A 95 -25.37 30.21 22.47
C GLY A 95 -24.34 31.34 22.40
N SER A 96 -24.17 32.09 23.48
CA SER A 96 -23.25 33.22 23.65
C SER A 96 -21.76 32.82 23.65
N GLY A 97 -21.25 32.32 22.53
CA GLY A 97 -19.82 32.03 22.33
C GLY A 97 -19.41 32.43 20.92
N ASP A 98 -18.16 32.88 20.77
CA ASP A 98 -17.57 33.28 19.48
C ASP A 98 -17.85 32.23 18.41
N ALA A 99 -18.53 32.62 17.34
CA ALA A 99 -19.03 31.72 16.29
C ALA A 99 -17.91 31.01 15.51
N ASP A 100 -16.65 31.41 15.71
CA ASP A 100 -15.47 30.89 15.02
C ASP A 100 -14.68 29.84 15.83
N VAL A 101 -15.04 29.57 17.08
CA VAL A 101 -14.31 28.58 17.91
C VAL A 101 -15.14 27.28 18.02
N PRO A 102 -14.58 26.10 17.67
CA PRO A 102 -15.25 24.80 17.84
C PRO A 102 -15.32 24.40 19.33
N GLU A 103 -16.13 25.10 20.12
CA GLU A 103 -16.29 24.84 21.56
C GLU A 103 -17.71 24.38 21.94
N LEU A 104 -17.76 23.37 22.83
CA LEU A 104 -18.99 22.80 23.36
C LEU A 104 -18.95 22.73 24.88
N LYS A 105 -19.94 23.31 25.54
CA LYS A 105 -20.14 23.22 26.98
C LYS A 105 -21.02 22.02 27.30
N PHE A 106 -20.60 21.16 28.24
CA PHE A 106 -21.45 20.10 28.78
C PHE A 106 -21.73 20.32 30.26
N SER A 107 -22.96 20.02 30.67
CA SER A 107 -23.30 19.74 32.06
C SER A 107 -22.75 18.38 32.49
N ASP A 108 -22.64 18.15 33.80
CA ASP A 108 -22.18 16.87 34.36
C ASP A 108 -23.05 15.69 33.89
N ARG A 109 -24.36 15.92 33.71
CA ARG A 109 -25.29 14.90 33.21
C ARG A 109 -25.04 14.59 31.74
N GLU A 110 -24.80 15.59 30.90
CA GLU A 110 -24.49 15.39 29.48
C GLU A 110 -23.16 14.69 29.29
N ARG A 111 -22.15 15.04 30.09
CA ARG A 111 -20.84 14.35 30.11
C ARG A 111 -20.99 12.86 30.43
N PHE A 112 -21.82 12.55 31.44
CA PHE A 112 -22.10 11.17 31.83
C PHE A 112 -22.86 10.40 30.73
N LEU A 113 -23.92 10.99 30.15
CA LEU A 113 -24.70 10.36 29.07
C LEU A 113 -23.90 10.19 27.78
N ALA A 114 -22.98 11.13 27.49
CA ALA A 114 -22.09 11.05 26.35
C ALA A 114 -20.93 10.06 26.58
N GLU A 115 -20.74 9.53 27.79
CA GLU A 115 -19.62 8.64 28.15
C GLU A 115 -18.25 9.27 27.82
N VAL A 116 -18.09 10.55 28.15
CA VAL A 116 -16.86 11.26 27.85
C VAL A 116 -15.77 10.87 28.85
N GLU A 117 -14.68 10.31 28.34
CA GLU A 117 -13.47 10.01 29.11
C GLU A 117 -12.30 10.86 28.60
N THR A 118 -11.47 11.36 29.51
CA THR A 118 -10.31 12.21 29.18
C THR A 118 -9.02 11.61 29.72
N ALA A 119 -7.93 11.78 28.99
CA ALA A 119 -6.58 11.43 29.45
C ALA A 119 -5.67 12.67 29.44
N PRO A 120 -4.70 12.76 30.37
CA PRO A 120 -3.72 13.84 30.34
C PRO A 120 -2.75 13.67 29.15
N VAL A 121 -2.35 14.80 28.58
CA VAL A 121 -1.24 14.93 27.64
C VAL A 121 0.03 14.98 28.46
N GLU A 122 0.91 14.00 28.31
CA GLU A 122 2.14 13.90 29.10
C GLU A 122 3.34 13.53 28.23
N ARG A 123 4.53 13.85 28.72
CA ARG A 123 5.78 13.37 28.12
C ARG A 123 6.09 11.98 28.62
N ARG A 124 6.13 11.01 27.72
CA ARG A 124 6.32 9.60 28.08
C ARG A 124 7.36 8.94 27.19
N ALA A 125 8.23 8.13 27.79
CA ALA A 125 9.05 7.19 27.05
C ALA A 125 8.15 6.07 26.52
N ILE A 126 7.91 6.08 25.21
CA ILE A 126 7.13 5.03 24.55
C ILE A 126 8.08 4.14 23.77
N THR A 127 7.86 2.84 23.84
CA THR A 127 8.52 1.87 22.98
C THR A 127 7.64 1.62 21.76
N LYS A 128 8.24 1.72 20.57
CA LYS A 128 7.67 1.29 19.30
C LYS A 128 8.15 -0.12 19.00
N THR A 129 7.20 -1.06 18.94
CA THR A 129 7.47 -2.41 18.50
C THR A 129 7.42 -2.50 16.97
N VAL A 130 8.57 -2.73 16.33
CA VAL A 130 8.68 -3.01 14.88
C VAL A 130 8.75 -4.52 14.69
N ARG A 131 7.79 -5.08 13.95
CA ARG A 131 7.73 -6.52 13.66
C ARG A 131 8.15 -6.77 12.23
N LEU A 132 9.18 -7.57 12.06
CA LEU A 132 9.79 -7.89 10.78
C LEU A 132 9.75 -9.39 10.54
N VAL A 133 9.81 -9.77 9.27
CA VAL A 133 9.93 -11.17 8.84
C VAL A 133 11.17 -11.35 8.00
N GLY A 134 11.69 -12.56 7.97
CA GLY A 134 12.92 -12.81 7.25
C GLY A 134 13.34 -14.27 7.19
N ILE A 135 14.57 -14.47 6.73
CA ILE A 135 15.17 -15.78 6.54
C ILE A 135 16.60 -15.82 7.08
N ILE A 136 17.00 -16.99 7.56
CA ILE A 136 18.38 -17.28 7.94
C ILE A 136 19.19 -17.65 6.69
N THR A 137 20.38 -17.10 6.53
CA THR A 137 21.32 -17.41 5.45
C THR A 137 22.70 -17.75 6.01
N PRO A 138 23.54 -18.52 5.29
CA PRO A 138 24.92 -18.66 5.70
C PRO A 138 25.62 -17.29 5.66
N ASP A 139 26.62 -17.12 6.53
CA ASP A 139 27.54 -15.99 6.44
C ASP A 139 28.41 -16.16 5.19
N GLU A 140 28.24 -15.26 4.21
CA GLU A 140 28.97 -15.32 2.94
C GLU A 140 30.48 -15.12 3.12
N THR A 141 30.91 -14.42 4.18
CA THR A 141 32.34 -14.23 4.49
C THR A 141 33.00 -15.51 5.02
N ARG A 142 32.18 -16.48 5.44
CA ARG A 142 32.60 -17.79 5.97
C ARG A 142 32.27 -18.95 5.01
N LEU A 143 32.01 -18.63 3.74
CA LEU A 143 31.89 -19.62 2.66
C LEU A 143 33.25 -19.86 2.01
N ALA A 144 33.64 -21.13 1.93
CA ALA A 144 34.80 -21.58 1.16
C ALA A 144 34.32 -22.42 -0.03
N MET A 145 34.58 -21.95 -1.24
CA MET A 145 34.34 -22.70 -2.46
C MET A 145 35.62 -23.44 -2.86
N ILE A 146 35.52 -24.76 -2.97
CA ILE A 146 36.64 -25.62 -3.36
C ILE A 146 36.48 -25.94 -4.84
N SER A 147 37.36 -25.39 -5.66
CA SER A 147 37.43 -25.63 -7.10
C SER A 147 38.65 -26.46 -7.49
N ALA A 148 38.58 -27.11 -8.65
CA ALA A 148 39.71 -27.80 -9.25
C ALA A 148 40.79 -26.78 -9.64
N ARG A 149 42.02 -26.99 -9.19
CA ARG A 149 43.19 -26.18 -9.60
C ARG A 149 43.85 -26.66 -10.89
N VAL A 150 43.45 -27.84 -11.35
CA VAL A 150 44.02 -28.55 -12.50
C VAL A 150 42.94 -29.41 -13.12
N ALA A 151 43.00 -29.57 -14.44
CA ALA A 151 42.09 -30.44 -15.14
C ALA A 151 42.36 -31.91 -14.81
N GLY A 152 41.30 -32.69 -14.57
CA GLY A 152 41.44 -34.08 -14.17
C GLY A 152 40.11 -34.78 -13.94
N ARG A 153 40.18 -36.09 -13.72
CA ARG A 153 39.03 -36.92 -13.37
C ARG A 153 38.96 -37.12 -11.86
N LEU A 154 37.79 -36.88 -11.27
CA LEU A 154 37.53 -37.20 -9.86
C LEU A 154 37.43 -38.72 -9.72
N GLU A 155 38.27 -39.34 -8.90
CA GLU A 155 38.34 -40.79 -8.77
C GLU A 155 37.64 -41.27 -7.49
N ASN A 156 37.98 -40.74 -6.33
CA ASN A 156 37.43 -41.19 -5.06
C ASN A 156 36.95 -40.00 -4.24
N LEU A 157 35.65 -39.96 -3.91
CA LEU A 157 35.06 -38.92 -3.09
C LEU A 157 35.00 -39.39 -1.64
N PHE A 158 35.82 -38.81 -0.77
CA PHE A 158 35.74 -39.04 0.67
C PHE A 158 34.51 -38.36 1.28
N VAL A 159 34.07 -37.25 0.67
CA VAL A 159 32.83 -36.55 1.02
C VAL A 159 31.79 -36.79 -0.07
N ASP A 160 30.90 -37.74 0.20
CA ASP A 160 29.96 -38.33 -0.74
C ASP A 160 28.51 -37.85 -0.57
N TYR A 161 28.21 -37.00 0.41
CA TYR A 161 26.92 -36.32 0.53
C TYR A 161 27.04 -34.94 1.19
N THR A 162 26.03 -34.08 0.99
CA THR A 162 25.96 -32.75 1.63
C THR A 162 25.54 -32.87 3.08
N GLY A 163 26.03 -31.96 3.94
CA GLY A 163 25.77 -31.96 5.38
C GLY A 163 26.86 -32.61 6.23
N ILE A 164 27.89 -33.19 5.61
CA ILE A 164 29.08 -33.68 6.32
C ILE A 164 29.85 -32.49 6.91
N GLU A 165 30.23 -32.62 8.19
CA GLU A 165 31.15 -31.70 8.84
C GLU A 165 32.60 -32.08 8.52
N VAL A 166 33.36 -31.11 8.04
CA VAL A 166 34.78 -31.25 7.69
C VAL A 166 35.61 -30.30 8.54
N ARG A 167 36.80 -30.76 8.92
CA ARG A 167 37.84 -29.96 9.58
C ARG A 167 38.83 -29.46 8.54
N LYS A 168 39.63 -28.50 8.96
CA LYS A 168 40.79 -28.09 8.16
C LYS A 168 41.71 -29.31 7.98
N ASP A 169 42.18 -29.47 6.75
CA ASP A 169 43.06 -30.55 6.29
C ASP A 169 42.41 -31.95 6.23
N ASP A 170 41.07 -32.06 6.29
CA ASP A 170 40.38 -33.32 6.00
C ASP A 170 40.41 -33.64 4.49
N HIS A 171 40.42 -34.93 4.15
CA HIS A 171 40.38 -35.41 2.77
C HIS A 171 39.00 -35.17 2.16
N LEU A 172 38.92 -34.49 1.01
CA LEU A 172 37.65 -34.22 0.33
C LEU A 172 37.44 -35.16 -0.85
N VAL A 173 38.38 -35.14 -1.80
CA VAL A 173 38.29 -35.92 -3.05
C VAL A 173 39.68 -36.20 -3.60
N GLU A 174 39.84 -37.30 -4.33
CA GLU A 174 41.02 -37.60 -5.12
C GLU A 174 40.79 -37.24 -6.59
N ILE A 175 41.78 -36.58 -7.19
CA ILE A 175 41.79 -36.24 -8.62
C ILE A 175 42.96 -36.93 -9.33
N TYR A 176 42.65 -37.61 -10.42
CA TYR A 176 43.63 -38.05 -11.41
C TYR A 176 43.83 -36.94 -12.44
N SER A 177 45.06 -36.43 -12.59
CA SER A 177 45.39 -35.42 -13.59
C SER A 177 46.66 -35.81 -14.34
N PRO A 178 46.59 -35.96 -15.67
CA PRO A 178 47.78 -36.22 -16.50
C PRO A 178 48.83 -35.11 -16.38
N GLU A 179 48.40 -33.85 -16.22
CA GLU A 179 49.29 -32.71 -16.07
C GLU A 179 50.06 -32.77 -14.76
N LEU A 180 49.38 -33.08 -13.65
CA LEU A 180 50.04 -33.29 -12.36
C LEU A 180 51.05 -34.43 -12.42
N TYR A 181 50.70 -35.54 -13.07
CA TYR A 181 51.58 -36.67 -13.24
C TYR A 181 52.87 -36.30 -14.01
N SER A 182 52.73 -35.57 -15.13
CA SER A 182 53.87 -35.06 -15.91
C SER A 182 54.74 -34.11 -15.08
N ALA A 183 54.12 -33.20 -14.31
CA ALA A 183 54.84 -32.25 -13.48
C ALA A 183 55.62 -32.94 -12.35
N GLN A 184 55.09 -34.02 -11.77
CA GLN A 184 55.82 -34.84 -10.80
C GLN A 184 57.02 -35.55 -11.46
N GLN A 185 56.87 -36.08 -12.67
CA GLN A 185 57.97 -36.67 -13.42
C GLN A 185 59.08 -35.67 -13.72
N GLU A 186 58.73 -34.43 -14.08
CA GLU A 186 59.71 -33.33 -14.28
C GLU A 186 60.52 -33.06 -13.00
N LEU A 187 59.87 -32.98 -11.83
CA LEU A 187 60.57 -32.80 -10.55
C LEU A 187 61.52 -33.96 -10.25
N LEU A 188 61.04 -35.19 -10.38
CA LEU A 188 61.83 -36.39 -10.11
C LEU A 188 63.02 -36.51 -11.07
N GLN A 189 62.85 -36.13 -12.34
CA GLN A 189 63.93 -36.09 -13.31
C GLN A 189 64.98 -35.03 -12.95
N ALA A 190 64.55 -33.82 -12.55
CA ALA A 190 65.46 -32.77 -12.11
C ALA A 190 66.29 -33.21 -10.89
N ILE A 191 65.67 -33.90 -9.93
CA ILE A 191 66.36 -34.47 -8.76
C ILE A 191 67.38 -35.54 -9.17
N ARG A 192 67.00 -36.47 -10.06
CA ARG A 192 67.93 -37.50 -10.57
C ARG A 192 69.14 -36.89 -11.26
N THR A 193 68.91 -35.92 -12.15
CA THR A 193 70.00 -35.20 -12.83
C THR A 193 70.92 -34.50 -11.83
N GLN A 194 70.38 -33.91 -10.76
CA GLN A 194 71.22 -33.32 -9.71
C GLN A 194 72.00 -34.38 -8.92
N GLU A 195 71.38 -35.52 -8.57
CA GLU A 195 72.02 -36.63 -7.87
C GLU A 195 73.19 -37.21 -8.67
N GLU A 196 73.02 -37.42 -9.98
CA GLU A 196 74.06 -37.91 -10.90
C GLU A 196 75.23 -36.91 -11.02
N MET A 197 74.93 -35.61 -10.94
CA MET A 197 75.91 -34.53 -11.11
C MET A 197 76.64 -34.14 -9.82
N LYS A 198 76.33 -34.78 -8.66
CA LYS A 198 77.04 -34.57 -7.38
C LYS A 198 78.54 -34.87 -7.46
N GLY A 199 78.97 -35.70 -8.42
CA GLY A 199 80.38 -36.00 -8.70
C GLY A 199 81.13 -34.98 -9.57
N SER A 200 80.47 -33.91 -10.04
CA SER A 200 81.10 -32.89 -10.89
C SER A 200 81.54 -31.64 -10.08
N ASP A 201 82.72 -31.09 -10.41
CA ASP A 201 83.31 -29.92 -9.74
C ASP A 201 82.76 -28.56 -10.23
N SER A 202 81.83 -28.54 -11.18
CA SER A 202 81.28 -27.29 -11.73
C SER A 202 80.23 -26.68 -10.79
N SER A 203 80.59 -25.59 -10.11
CA SER A 203 79.67 -24.81 -9.26
C SER A 203 78.47 -24.26 -10.03
N LEU A 204 78.63 -23.97 -11.32
CA LEU A 204 77.55 -23.50 -12.20
C LEU A 204 76.49 -24.58 -12.41
N MET A 205 76.89 -25.83 -12.66
CA MET A 205 75.96 -26.93 -12.91
C MET A 205 75.16 -27.31 -11.65
N LYS A 206 75.78 -27.24 -10.47
CA LYS A 206 75.08 -27.43 -9.19
C LYS A 206 73.96 -26.40 -9.00
N ARG A 207 74.25 -25.12 -9.24
CA ARG A 207 73.26 -24.03 -9.15
C ARG A 207 72.12 -24.15 -10.17
N THR A 208 72.43 -24.57 -11.40
CA THR A 208 71.39 -24.82 -12.41
C THR A 208 70.47 -25.96 -12.00
N GLY A 209 71.02 -27.06 -11.47
CA GLY A 209 70.23 -28.19 -10.96
C GLY A 209 69.32 -27.79 -9.79
N GLU A 210 69.85 -27.03 -8.82
CA GLU A 210 69.06 -26.49 -7.70
C GLU A 210 67.91 -25.60 -8.20
N SER A 211 68.19 -24.70 -9.14
CA SER A 211 67.15 -23.82 -9.72
C SER A 211 66.07 -24.58 -10.48
N LEU A 212 66.41 -25.70 -11.14
CA LEU A 212 65.44 -26.54 -11.85
C LEU A 212 64.52 -27.28 -10.88
N ILE A 213 65.07 -27.81 -9.80
CA ILE A 213 64.28 -28.44 -8.74
C ILE A 213 63.35 -27.42 -8.10
N GLU A 214 63.86 -26.22 -7.79
CA GLU A 214 63.04 -25.16 -7.20
C GLU A 214 61.92 -24.71 -8.14
N ALA A 215 62.20 -24.60 -9.45
CA ALA A 215 61.18 -24.29 -10.45
C ALA A 215 60.11 -25.40 -10.56
N ALA A 216 60.51 -26.66 -10.49
CA ALA A 216 59.60 -27.81 -10.54
C ALA A 216 58.75 -27.93 -9.27
N LYS A 217 59.33 -27.72 -8.07
CA LYS A 217 58.58 -27.62 -6.81
C LYS A 217 57.56 -26.48 -6.87
N GLY A 218 58.01 -25.29 -7.28
CA GLY A 218 57.15 -24.13 -7.44
C GLY A 218 56.03 -24.34 -8.47
N LYS A 219 56.24 -25.18 -9.50
CA LYS A 219 55.17 -25.59 -10.44
C LYS A 219 54.12 -26.44 -9.74
N LEU A 220 54.52 -27.49 -9.00
CA LEU A 220 53.58 -28.37 -8.28
C LEU A 220 52.76 -27.64 -7.21
N LEU A 221 53.37 -26.71 -6.46
CA LEU A 221 52.66 -25.92 -5.46
C LEU A 221 51.57 -25.03 -6.10
N ARG A 222 51.87 -24.45 -7.26
CA ARG A 222 50.91 -23.65 -8.03
C ARG A 222 49.75 -24.49 -8.58
N LEU A 223 50.05 -25.73 -8.98
CA LEU A 223 49.06 -26.72 -9.42
C LEU A 223 48.22 -27.29 -8.25
N GLY A 224 48.52 -26.90 -7.00
CA GLY A 224 47.66 -27.18 -5.85
C GLY A 224 48.17 -28.20 -4.86
N LEU A 225 49.36 -28.76 -5.05
CA LEU A 225 49.97 -29.63 -4.04
C LEU A 225 50.39 -28.80 -2.82
N THR A 226 50.26 -29.39 -1.64
CA THR A 226 50.88 -28.87 -0.41
C THR A 226 52.36 -29.21 -0.38
N GLU A 227 53.14 -28.47 0.42
CA GLU A 227 54.57 -28.78 0.62
C GLU A 227 54.79 -30.20 1.14
N VAL A 228 53.88 -30.68 2.00
CA VAL A 228 53.91 -32.05 2.52
C VAL A 228 53.76 -33.06 1.37
N GLN A 229 52.80 -32.85 0.47
CA GLN A 229 52.60 -33.72 -0.69
C GLN A 229 53.78 -33.68 -1.67
N VAL A 230 54.42 -32.51 -1.86
CA VAL A 230 55.62 -32.40 -2.71
C VAL A 230 56.77 -33.20 -2.11
N GLU A 231 57.02 -33.08 -0.81
CA GLU A 231 58.06 -33.85 -0.12
C GLU A 231 57.77 -35.35 -0.09
N GLU A 232 56.50 -35.77 -0.02
CA GLU A 232 56.12 -37.18 -0.19
C GLU A 232 56.50 -37.73 -1.56
N VAL A 233 56.24 -36.98 -2.65
CA VAL A 233 56.64 -37.40 -4.00
C VAL A 233 58.16 -37.56 -4.11
N ILE A 234 58.91 -36.65 -3.47
CA ILE A 234 60.38 -36.70 -3.42
C ILE A 234 60.87 -37.93 -2.64
N ALA A 235 60.27 -38.19 -1.48
CA ALA A 235 60.63 -39.32 -0.62
C ALA A 235 60.32 -40.67 -1.27
N GLU A 236 59.16 -40.81 -1.91
CA GLU A 236 58.73 -42.05 -2.58
C GLU A 236 59.49 -42.28 -3.91
N LYS A 237 60.11 -41.24 -4.48
CA LYS A 237 60.83 -41.26 -5.77
C LYS A 237 59.98 -41.77 -6.96
N LYS A 238 58.66 -41.72 -6.83
CA LYS A 238 57.69 -42.17 -7.85
C LYS A 238 56.53 -41.17 -7.95
N PRO A 239 56.05 -40.87 -9.18
CA PRO A 239 54.87 -40.04 -9.35
C PRO A 239 53.62 -40.81 -8.89
N LYS A 240 52.69 -40.12 -8.22
CA LYS A 240 51.37 -40.63 -7.84
C LYS A 240 50.36 -40.34 -8.95
N ASP A 241 49.51 -41.32 -9.25
CA ASP A 241 48.46 -41.20 -10.26
C ASP A 241 47.33 -40.27 -9.78
N THR A 242 46.94 -40.39 -8.51
CA THR A 242 45.91 -39.55 -7.88
C THR A 242 46.50 -38.62 -6.84
N LEU A 243 45.86 -37.47 -6.65
CA LEU A 243 46.18 -36.51 -5.60
C LEU A 243 44.94 -36.16 -4.79
N THR A 244 45.08 -36.17 -3.48
CA THR A 244 44.02 -35.79 -2.55
C THR A 244 43.93 -34.28 -2.43
N ILE A 245 42.73 -33.74 -2.63
CA ILE A 245 42.38 -32.35 -2.34
C ILE A 245 41.87 -32.28 -0.89
N TYR A 246 42.47 -31.39 -0.11
CA TYR A 246 42.17 -31.18 1.31
C TYR A 246 41.26 -29.98 1.54
N SER A 247 40.57 -29.96 2.68
CA SER A 247 39.77 -28.81 3.10
C SER A 247 40.65 -27.68 3.65
N PRO A 248 40.58 -26.45 3.10
CA PRO A 248 41.33 -25.30 3.62
C PRO A 248 40.74 -24.71 4.91
N THR A 249 39.46 -25.00 5.19
CA THR A 249 38.70 -24.46 6.32
C THR A 249 37.92 -25.56 7.03
N ARG A 250 37.46 -25.28 8.24
CA ARG A 250 36.45 -26.11 8.91
C ARG A 250 35.06 -25.66 8.47
N GLY A 251 34.08 -26.56 8.43
CA GLY A 251 32.69 -26.21 8.16
C GLY A 251 31.84 -27.40 7.75
N ILE A 252 30.66 -27.13 7.22
CA ILE A 252 29.72 -28.14 6.72
C ILE A 252 29.63 -28.02 5.21
N VAL A 253 29.65 -29.15 4.50
CA VAL A 253 29.49 -29.18 3.05
C VAL A 253 28.04 -28.86 2.69
N THR A 254 27.79 -27.66 2.17
CA THR A 254 26.45 -27.19 1.80
C THR A 254 26.05 -27.58 0.39
N ARG A 255 27.03 -27.59 -0.53
CA ARG A 255 26.85 -28.03 -1.92
C ARG A 255 27.98 -28.95 -2.33
N ARG A 256 27.62 -29.94 -3.17
CA ARG A 256 28.55 -30.82 -3.86
C ARG A 256 28.16 -30.86 -5.33
N GLU A 257 29.07 -30.42 -6.18
CA GLU A 257 28.90 -30.40 -7.63
C GLU A 257 29.78 -31.47 -8.30
N GLY A 258 30.89 -31.85 -7.66
CA GLY A 258 31.72 -32.98 -8.09
C GLY A 258 31.03 -34.33 -7.90
N THR A 259 31.11 -35.18 -8.93
CA THR A 259 30.66 -36.58 -8.88
C THR A 259 31.83 -37.51 -9.18
N GLU A 260 31.83 -38.71 -8.59
CA GLU A 260 32.82 -39.74 -8.90
C GLU A 260 32.83 -40.08 -10.40
N GLY A 261 34.02 -40.15 -10.99
CA GLY A 261 34.23 -40.36 -12.43
C GLY A 261 34.07 -39.11 -13.30
N MET A 262 33.59 -37.98 -12.74
CA MET A 262 33.44 -36.73 -13.48
C MET A 262 34.79 -36.14 -13.87
N TYR A 263 34.92 -35.67 -15.10
CA TYR A 263 36.06 -34.86 -15.53
C TYR A 263 35.79 -33.39 -15.24
N VAL A 264 36.72 -32.72 -14.58
CA VAL A 264 36.63 -31.31 -14.19
C VAL A 264 37.76 -30.51 -14.86
N GLU A 265 37.44 -29.27 -15.23
CA GLU A 265 38.43 -28.30 -15.73
C GLU A 265 38.92 -27.39 -14.61
N GLU A 266 40.03 -26.69 -14.82
CA GLU A 266 40.51 -25.69 -13.87
C GLU A 266 39.43 -24.63 -13.60
N GLY A 267 39.22 -24.32 -12.32
CA GLY A 267 38.18 -23.40 -11.86
C GLY A 267 36.80 -24.05 -11.65
N THR A 268 36.60 -25.29 -12.08
CA THR A 268 35.32 -25.99 -11.88
C THR A 268 35.07 -26.20 -10.38
N PRO A 269 33.94 -25.74 -9.83
CA PRO A 269 33.62 -25.93 -8.43
C PRO A 269 33.28 -27.40 -8.12
N ILE A 270 33.81 -27.91 -7.00
CA ILE A 270 33.65 -29.29 -6.55
C ILE A 270 32.78 -29.32 -5.29
N TYR A 271 33.13 -28.50 -4.29
CA TYR A 271 32.42 -28.41 -3.01
C TYR A 271 32.21 -26.95 -2.58
N THR A 272 31.13 -26.69 -1.85
CA THR A 272 30.96 -25.47 -1.06
C THR A 272 30.90 -25.84 0.41
N ILE A 273 31.78 -25.26 1.22
CA ILE A 273 31.89 -25.47 2.65
C ILE A 273 31.48 -24.19 3.36
N ALA A 274 30.61 -24.28 4.37
CA ALA A 274 30.15 -23.14 5.17
C ALA A 274 30.46 -23.36 6.65
N ASP A 275 31.11 -22.39 7.32
CA ASP A 275 31.14 -22.36 8.78
C ASP A 275 29.83 -21.75 9.29
N LEU A 276 28.96 -22.57 9.88
CA LEU A 276 27.64 -22.17 10.40
C LEU A 276 27.66 -21.77 11.88
N SER A 277 28.84 -21.59 12.49
CA SER A 277 28.96 -21.12 13.89
C SER A 277 28.44 -19.69 14.09
N GLU A 278 28.33 -18.93 13.00
CA GLU A 278 27.67 -17.64 12.91
C GLU A 278 26.80 -17.64 11.65
N VAL A 279 25.61 -17.07 11.74
CA VAL A 279 24.67 -17.00 10.62
C VAL A 279 24.16 -15.58 10.47
N TRP A 280 23.73 -15.25 9.25
CA TRP A 280 23.06 -14.00 9.00
C TRP A 280 21.55 -14.21 8.97
N VAL A 281 20.83 -13.23 9.47
CA VAL A 281 19.39 -13.16 9.35
C VAL A 281 19.05 -11.95 8.51
N PHE A 282 18.47 -12.19 7.34
CA PHE A 282 17.95 -11.13 6.49
C PHE A 282 16.50 -10.86 6.83
N LEU A 283 16.19 -9.63 7.24
CA LEU A 283 14.84 -9.17 7.55
C LEU A 283 14.39 -8.15 6.50
N ASP A 284 13.12 -8.19 6.15
CA ASP A 284 12.53 -7.23 5.22
C ASP A 284 11.78 -6.15 6.03
N ALA A 285 12.23 -4.89 5.91
CA ALA A 285 11.60 -3.74 6.55
C ALA A 285 10.89 -2.85 5.54
N TYR A 286 9.68 -2.41 5.86
CA TYR A 286 8.96 -1.46 5.02
C TYR A 286 9.57 -0.05 5.12
N GLU A 287 9.41 0.74 4.07
CA GLU A 287 9.85 2.14 4.03
C GLU A 287 9.34 2.96 5.23
N SER A 288 8.11 2.71 5.68
CA SER A 288 7.52 3.39 6.84
C SER A 288 8.21 3.11 8.18
N ASP A 289 8.90 1.97 8.28
CA ASP A 289 9.57 1.51 9.50
C ASP A 289 11.03 1.98 9.58
N MET A 290 11.61 2.43 8.47
CA MET A 290 13.02 2.85 8.36
C MET A 290 13.42 3.93 9.37
N LYS A 291 12.51 4.83 9.74
CA LYS A 291 12.75 5.88 10.74
C LYS A 291 13.05 5.34 12.15
N TRP A 292 12.66 4.09 12.43
CA TRP A 292 12.84 3.44 13.73
C TRP A 292 14.07 2.54 13.78
N LEU A 293 14.69 2.29 12.62
CA LEU A 293 15.72 1.30 12.45
C LEU A 293 17.08 2.00 12.33
N HIS A 294 18.03 1.56 13.16
CA HIS A 294 19.40 2.02 13.06
C HIS A 294 20.39 0.90 13.35
N TYR A 295 21.62 1.09 12.87
CA TYR A 295 22.69 0.13 13.11
C TYR A 295 22.96 -0.06 14.61
N GLY A 296 23.37 -1.28 14.97
CA GLY A 296 23.68 -1.65 16.35
C GLY A 296 22.47 -2.01 17.21
N GLN A 297 21.24 -1.84 16.72
CA GLN A 297 20.04 -2.25 17.47
C GLN A 297 20.02 -3.75 17.74
N HIS A 298 19.59 -4.09 18.95
CA HIS A 298 19.30 -5.46 19.34
C HIS A 298 18.00 -5.95 18.68
N VAL A 299 18.11 -7.07 17.98
CA VAL A 299 17.00 -7.71 17.29
C VAL A 299 16.68 -9.02 18.00
N HIS A 300 15.46 -9.12 18.51
CA HIS A 300 14.94 -10.35 19.09
C HIS A 300 14.17 -11.09 18.01
N PHE A 301 14.41 -12.36 17.80
CA PHE A 301 13.67 -13.12 16.80
C PHE A 301 13.35 -14.53 17.27
N GLU A 302 12.28 -15.07 16.71
CA GLU A 302 11.83 -16.43 16.95
C GLU A 302 11.82 -17.18 15.63
N THR A 303 11.99 -18.51 15.71
CA THR A 303 11.86 -19.40 14.55
C THR A 303 10.69 -20.34 14.80
N GLU A 304 10.02 -20.76 13.73
CA GLU A 304 8.95 -21.76 13.85
C GLU A 304 9.49 -23.14 14.27
N ALA A 305 10.78 -23.40 14.01
CA ALA A 305 11.44 -24.63 14.40
C ALA A 305 11.62 -24.78 15.92
N TYR A 306 11.70 -23.66 16.66
CA TYR A 306 11.89 -23.62 18.11
C TYR A 306 10.88 -22.65 18.75
N PRO A 307 9.59 -23.03 18.85
CA PRO A 307 8.55 -22.16 19.36
C PRO A 307 8.77 -21.83 20.85
N GLY A 308 8.69 -20.54 21.19
CA GLY A 308 8.86 -20.05 22.57
C GLY A 308 10.32 -19.80 22.97
N GLU A 309 11.28 -20.09 22.10
CA GLU A 309 12.67 -19.68 22.28
C GLU A 309 12.95 -18.38 21.50
N THR A 310 13.48 -17.38 22.21
CA THR A 310 13.91 -16.12 21.61
C THR A 310 15.41 -16.14 21.39
N PHE A 311 15.82 -15.80 20.18
CA PHE A 311 17.21 -15.62 19.80
C PHE A 311 17.49 -14.12 19.66
N GLU A 312 18.74 -13.74 19.92
CA GLU A 312 19.19 -12.35 19.84
C GLU A 312 20.25 -12.21 18.76
N GLY A 313 20.21 -11.07 18.08
CA GLY A 313 21.20 -10.66 17.09
C GLY A 313 21.36 -9.16 17.06
N THR A 314 22.38 -8.69 16.32
CA THR A 314 22.67 -7.25 16.20
C THR A 314 22.49 -6.81 14.75
N LEU A 315 21.75 -5.73 14.53
CA LEU A 315 21.55 -5.15 13.19
C LEU A 315 22.88 -4.58 12.66
N SER A 316 23.52 -5.31 11.74
CA SER A 316 24.85 -5.01 11.22
C SER A 316 24.81 -4.23 9.90
N PHE A 317 23.78 -4.45 9.08
CA PHE A 317 23.66 -3.81 7.79
C PHE A 317 22.22 -3.45 7.43
N ILE A 318 22.05 -2.28 6.83
CA ILE A 318 20.80 -1.76 6.28
C ILE A 318 21.08 -1.46 4.82
N SER A 319 20.35 -2.10 3.90
CA SER A 319 20.54 -1.90 2.46
C SER A 319 20.29 -0.44 2.07
N PRO A 320 21.19 0.21 1.32
CA PRO A 320 20.94 1.56 0.81
C PRO A 320 19.92 1.57 -0.35
N VAL A 321 19.58 0.40 -0.89
CA VAL A 321 18.65 0.23 -2.01
C VAL A 321 17.36 -0.42 -1.51
N LEU A 322 16.23 0.19 -1.89
CA LEU A 322 14.88 -0.36 -1.72
C LEU A 322 14.62 -1.40 -2.82
N ASP A 323 14.15 -2.58 -2.45
CA ASP A 323 13.66 -3.56 -3.41
C ASP A 323 12.32 -3.08 -3.99
N GLU A 324 12.31 -2.70 -5.27
CA GLU A 324 11.13 -2.08 -5.92
C GLU A 324 9.91 -3.01 -5.98
N ARG A 325 10.13 -4.33 -6.02
CA ARG A 325 9.06 -5.32 -6.15
C ARG A 325 8.32 -5.51 -4.82
N SER A 326 9.06 -5.60 -3.73
CA SER A 326 8.51 -5.79 -2.38
C SER A 326 8.26 -4.47 -1.64
N ARG A 327 8.83 -3.35 -2.12
CA ARG A 327 8.88 -2.07 -1.41
C ARG A 327 9.46 -2.21 -0.01
N THR A 328 10.48 -3.07 0.13
CA THR A 328 11.17 -3.30 1.41
C THR A 328 12.66 -3.03 1.29
N VAL A 329 13.25 -2.63 2.40
CA VAL A 329 14.69 -2.49 2.59
C VAL A 329 15.18 -3.73 3.33
N LYS A 330 16.20 -4.38 2.77
CA LYS A 330 16.83 -5.53 3.42
C LYS A 330 17.70 -5.10 4.58
N LEU A 331 17.44 -5.68 5.73
CA LEU A 331 18.25 -5.58 6.94
C LEU A 331 19.04 -6.88 7.11
N ARG A 332 20.28 -6.81 7.55
CA ARG A 332 21.10 -7.97 7.90
C ARG A 332 21.45 -7.90 9.37
N VAL A 333 21.17 -9.00 10.06
CA VAL A 333 21.43 -9.16 11.49
C VAL A 333 22.47 -10.27 11.65
N ASN A 334 23.54 -9.99 12.37
CA ASN A 334 24.55 -11.00 12.71
C ASN A 334 24.07 -11.77 13.96
N VAL A 335 24.11 -13.10 13.88
CA VAL A 335 23.59 -13.98 14.93
C VAL A 335 24.61 -15.07 15.26
N PRO A 336 25.10 -15.12 16.51
CA PRO A 336 25.91 -16.24 17.01
C PRO A 336 25.10 -17.54 17.00
N ASN A 337 25.70 -18.62 16.48
CA ASN A 337 25.06 -19.93 16.36
C ASN A 337 25.99 -21.07 16.86
N PRO A 338 26.48 -21.01 18.11
CA PRO A 338 27.47 -21.95 18.63
C PRO A 338 26.97 -23.40 18.62
N ASP A 339 25.68 -23.61 18.92
CA ASP A 339 25.06 -24.93 18.95
C ASP A 339 24.62 -25.41 17.56
N ARG A 340 24.80 -24.60 16.52
CA ARG A 340 24.40 -24.88 15.12
C ARG A 340 22.93 -25.26 14.97
N ARG A 341 22.08 -24.75 15.87
CA ARG A 341 20.64 -25.00 15.90
C ARG A 341 19.91 -24.22 14.81
N LEU A 342 20.39 -23.02 14.49
CA LEU A 342 19.87 -22.16 13.45
C LEU A 342 20.42 -22.64 12.10
N LYS A 343 19.55 -23.07 11.20
CA LYS A 343 19.93 -23.57 9.88
C LYS A 343 19.54 -22.57 8.80
N PRO A 344 20.40 -22.36 7.78
CA PRO A 344 20.02 -21.57 6.63
C PRO A 344 18.71 -22.04 5.98
N GLY A 345 17.89 -21.09 5.54
CA GLY A 345 16.56 -21.33 4.98
C GLY A 345 15.42 -21.33 5.99
N MET A 346 15.69 -21.29 7.30
CA MET A 346 14.64 -21.13 8.31
C MET A 346 13.99 -19.74 8.22
N PHE A 347 12.67 -19.69 8.40
CA PHE A 347 11.94 -18.44 8.55
C PHE A 347 12.07 -17.90 9.97
N VAL A 348 12.20 -16.59 10.07
CA VAL A 348 12.25 -15.88 11.35
C VAL A 348 11.15 -14.83 11.43
N ARG A 349 10.66 -14.63 12.65
CA ARG A 349 9.84 -13.47 13.03
C ARG A 349 10.65 -12.65 14.01
N ALA A 350 11.05 -11.46 13.58
CA ALA A 350 11.87 -10.57 14.37
C ALA A 350 11.04 -9.43 14.95
N THR A 351 11.44 -8.97 16.12
CA THR A 351 10.88 -7.84 16.84
C THR A 351 12.03 -6.93 17.26
N ILE A 352 11.92 -5.67 16.86
CA ILE A 352 12.86 -4.60 17.23
C ILE A 352 12.09 -3.60 18.07
N PHE A 353 12.67 -3.24 19.21
CA PHE A 353 12.10 -2.27 20.14
C PHE A 353 12.84 -0.94 19.97
N ALA A 354 12.17 0.06 19.39
CA ALA A 354 12.73 1.39 19.22
C ALA A 354 12.09 2.36 20.21
N THR A 355 12.87 3.21 20.87
CA THR A 355 12.32 4.24 21.77
C THR A 355 12.36 5.60 21.06
N PRO A 356 11.24 6.12 20.52
CA PRO A 356 11.17 7.47 19.98
C PRO A 356 11.63 8.56 20.97
N ALA A 357 12.41 9.50 20.46
CA ALA A 357 12.72 10.80 21.06
C ALA A 357 11.88 11.92 20.40
N THR A 358 11.93 13.11 20.99
CA THR A 358 11.34 14.31 20.38
C THR A 358 11.94 14.58 19.00
N GLY A 359 11.09 14.90 18.00
CA GLY A 359 11.53 15.17 16.63
C GLY A 359 11.80 13.91 15.78
N GLY A 360 11.31 12.73 16.20
CA GLY A 360 11.34 11.50 15.40
C GLY A 360 12.68 10.77 15.40
N LYS A 361 13.63 11.18 16.25
CA LYS A 361 14.90 10.46 16.46
C LYS A 361 14.67 9.22 17.32
N VAL A 362 15.54 8.22 17.21
CA VAL A 362 15.50 7.04 18.09
C VAL A 362 16.52 7.23 19.21
N ILE A 363 16.07 7.02 20.44
CA ILE A 363 16.94 6.94 21.60
C ILE A 363 17.58 5.55 21.59
N ALA A 364 18.91 5.52 21.60
CA ALA A 364 19.72 4.30 21.67
C ALA A 364 20.53 4.29 22.98
N PRO A 365 19.92 3.91 24.13
CA PRO A 365 20.59 3.93 25.43
C PRO A 365 21.81 3.00 25.47
N GLU A 366 21.77 1.90 24.71
CA GLU A 366 22.85 0.92 24.58
C GLU A 366 24.14 1.48 23.96
N LEU A 367 24.05 2.61 23.27
CA LEU A 367 25.16 3.33 22.66
C LEU A 367 25.68 4.47 23.56
N ALA A 368 25.16 4.58 24.80
CA ALA A 368 25.63 5.52 25.81
C ALA A 368 27.09 5.26 26.15
N ASP A 369 27.90 6.31 25.99
CA ASP A 369 29.34 6.32 26.27
C ASP A 369 30.16 5.31 25.43
N LYS A 370 29.60 4.80 24.33
CA LYS A 370 30.29 3.87 23.41
C LYS A 370 30.79 4.55 22.14
N TRP A 371 31.81 3.94 21.56
CA TRP A 371 32.51 4.37 20.35
C TRP A 371 32.23 3.41 19.19
N ILE A 372 31.76 3.94 18.07
CA ILE A 372 31.26 3.18 16.92
C ILE A 372 32.10 3.51 15.69
N CYS A 373 32.42 2.50 14.88
CA CYS A 373 33.07 2.76 13.60
C CYS A 373 32.07 3.26 12.54
N PRO A 374 32.31 4.40 11.86
CA PRO A 374 31.41 4.91 10.80
C PRO A 374 31.21 3.93 9.64
N MET A 375 32.19 3.05 9.41
CA MET A 375 32.18 2.05 8.33
C MET A 375 31.79 0.65 8.79
N HIS A 376 31.88 0.35 10.09
CA HIS A 376 31.57 -0.96 10.67
C HIS A 376 30.70 -0.73 11.91
N PRO A 377 29.41 -0.42 11.73
CA PRO A 377 28.54 -0.07 12.85
C PRO A 377 28.36 -1.19 13.90
N GLU A 378 28.73 -2.42 13.55
CA GLU A 378 28.82 -3.58 14.44
C GLU A 378 30.00 -3.52 15.42
N VAL A 379 31.02 -2.71 15.12
CA VAL A 379 32.16 -2.47 16.01
C VAL A 379 31.78 -1.35 16.98
N VAL A 380 31.39 -1.76 18.18
CA VAL A 380 31.05 -0.88 19.29
C VAL A 380 32.00 -1.18 20.45
N GLU A 381 32.82 -0.20 20.81
CA GLU A 381 33.84 -0.32 21.86
C GLU A 381 33.55 0.65 23.01
N ASP A 382 33.90 0.25 24.23
CA ASP A 382 33.74 1.10 25.42
C ASP A 382 34.83 2.19 25.51
N LEU A 383 35.94 2.03 24.79
CA LEU A 383 37.07 2.94 24.81
C LEU A 383 37.30 3.58 23.45
N PHE A 384 37.78 4.83 23.49
CA PHE A 384 38.27 5.52 22.30
C PHE A 384 39.41 4.73 21.66
N GLY A 385 39.35 4.51 20.34
CA GLY A 385 40.33 3.71 19.62
C GLY A 385 40.17 3.74 18.12
N PHE A 386 40.76 2.74 17.47
CA PHE A 386 40.65 2.48 16.04
C PHE A 386 39.88 1.18 15.81
N CYS A 387 39.06 1.14 14.77
CA CYS A 387 38.33 -0.05 14.36
C CYS A 387 39.32 -1.18 13.99
N PRO A 388 39.15 -2.42 14.50
CA PRO A 388 40.03 -3.54 14.16
C PRO A 388 39.86 -4.03 12.71
N VAL A 389 38.74 -3.68 12.06
CA VAL A 389 38.43 -4.10 10.69
C VAL A 389 39.03 -3.15 9.65
N CYS A 390 38.84 -1.83 9.80
CA CYS A 390 39.32 -0.83 8.82
C CYS A 390 40.35 0.16 9.34
N SER A 391 40.73 0.09 10.60
CA SER A 391 41.68 1.02 11.23
C SER A 391 41.27 2.50 11.21
N MET A 392 39.99 2.82 10.95
CA MET A 392 39.47 4.18 11.12
C MET A 392 39.25 4.51 12.60
N ARG A 393 39.35 5.80 12.94
CA ARG A 393 39.04 6.30 14.28
C ARG A 393 37.57 6.06 14.59
N LEU A 394 37.28 5.52 15.77
CA LEU A 394 35.92 5.35 16.25
C LEU A 394 35.30 6.71 16.60
N GLU A 395 33.98 6.83 16.42
CA GLU A 395 33.20 8.04 16.64
C GLU A 395 32.11 7.82 17.69
N THR A 396 31.69 8.88 18.37
CA THR A 396 30.61 8.80 19.37
C THR A 396 29.25 8.62 18.69
N ALA A 397 28.31 7.92 19.33
CA ALA A 397 26.96 7.77 18.81
C ALA A 397 26.28 9.12 18.48
N LYS A 398 26.56 10.18 19.26
CA LYS A 398 26.07 11.54 19.03
C LYS A 398 26.60 12.18 17.74
N SER A 399 27.87 11.96 17.36
CA SER A 399 28.42 12.51 16.11
C SER A 399 27.85 11.82 14.87
N LEU A 400 27.42 10.56 15.02
CA LEU A 400 26.73 9.78 13.98
C LEU A 400 25.22 10.08 13.90
N GLY A 401 24.72 11.03 14.70
CA GLY A 401 23.32 11.46 14.67
C GLY A 401 22.37 10.67 15.59
N TYR A 402 22.88 9.76 16.40
CA TYR A 402 22.08 9.03 17.40
C TYR A 402 21.85 9.88 18.65
N GLU A 403 20.64 9.78 19.21
CA GLU A 403 20.32 10.40 20.48
C GLU A 403 20.45 9.36 21.59
N VAL A 404 21.26 9.67 22.60
CA VAL A 404 21.82 8.63 23.48
C VAL A 404 21.31 8.73 24.92
N THR A 405 20.73 9.87 25.28
CA THR A 405 20.18 10.12 26.62
C THR A 405 18.71 10.51 26.54
N ALA A 406 17.86 9.76 27.24
CA ALA A 406 16.49 10.17 27.53
C ALA A 406 16.51 11.22 28.65
N SER A 407 16.62 12.49 28.30
CA SER A 407 16.31 13.56 29.27
C SER A 407 14.78 13.71 29.39
N PRO A 408 14.23 14.00 30.58
CA PRO A 408 12.78 14.23 30.74
C PRO A 408 12.23 15.29 29.76
N GLU A 409 13.07 16.28 29.43
CA GLU A 409 12.79 17.35 28.47
C GLU A 409 12.75 16.87 26.99
N ASN A 410 13.41 15.74 26.68
CA ASN A 410 13.49 15.16 25.33
C ASN A 410 12.49 14.02 25.10
N LEU A 411 11.71 13.63 26.09
CA LEU A 411 10.62 12.66 25.92
C LEU A 411 9.52 13.27 25.03
N PRO A 412 9.00 12.55 24.04
CA PRO A 412 7.98 13.08 23.17
C PRO A 412 6.67 13.33 23.93
N LEU A 413 5.94 14.37 23.53
CA LEU A 413 4.59 14.61 24.00
C LEU A 413 3.66 13.59 23.33
N VAL A 414 2.83 12.90 24.11
CA VAL A 414 2.02 11.79 23.60
C VAL A 414 0.56 11.92 23.99
N ILE A 415 -0.31 11.39 23.13
CA ILE A 415 -1.73 11.22 23.41
C ILE A 415 -2.18 9.81 23.05
N PRO A 416 -3.19 9.25 23.74
CA PRO A 416 -3.77 7.97 23.37
C PRO A 416 -4.29 7.97 21.93
N ASP A 417 -4.16 6.84 21.24
CA ASP A 417 -4.55 6.72 19.82
C ASP A 417 -6.06 6.84 19.56
N SER A 418 -6.87 6.71 20.60
CA SER A 418 -8.31 6.92 20.54
C SER A 418 -8.72 8.39 20.61
N ALA A 419 -7.83 9.30 21.02
CA ALA A 419 -8.13 10.71 21.19
C ALA A 419 -8.32 11.49 19.88
N PRO A 420 -7.40 11.41 18.89
CA PRO A 420 -7.52 12.20 17.66
C PRO A 420 -8.57 11.64 16.71
N LEU A 421 -9.40 12.54 16.16
CA LEU A 421 -10.23 12.30 14.99
C LEU A 421 -9.44 12.71 13.74
N ILE A 422 -9.14 11.74 12.87
CA ILE A 422 -8.27 11.94 11.71
C ILE A 422 -9.11 12.02 10.44
N THR A 423 -8.97 13.10 9.68
CA THR A 423 -9.56 13.26 8.34
C THR A 423 -8.53 13.72 7.31
N GLY A 424 -8.20 12.80 6.39
CA GLY A 424 -7.15 13.04 5.40
C GLY A 424 -5.81 13.36 6.07
N LYS A 425 -5.32 14.58 5.90
CA LYS A 425 -4.06 15.08 6.49
C LYS A 425 -4.24 15.82 7.82
N ARG A 426 -5.47 16.08 8.26
CA ARG A 426 -5.76 16.84 9.49
C ARG A 426 -6.11 15.90 10.63
N ALA A 427 -5.67 16.26 11.83
CA ALA A 427 -6.11 15.61 13.07
C ALA A 427 -6.74 16.65 13.98
N VAL A 428 -7.92 16.34 14.52
CA VAL A 428 -8.63 17.19 15.48
C VAL A 428 -8.74 16.43 16.80
N VAL A 429 -8.44 17.10 17.89
CA VAL A 429 -8.64 16.60 19.26
C VAL A 429 -9.54 17.57 20.02
N TYR A 430 -10.31 17.04 20.97
CA TYR A 430 -11.08 17.87 21.90
C TYR A 430 -10.33 17.96 23.21
N VAL A 431 -9.93 19.17 23.58
CA VAL A 431 -9.29 19.48 24.85
C VAL A 431 -10.35 19.91 25.85
N GLU A 432 -10.32 19.32 27.03
CA GLU A 432 -11.17 19.74 28.13
C GLU A 432 -10.58 20.93 28.87
N GLU A 433 -11.36 22.00 28.98
CA GLU A 433 -11.03 23.21 29.72
C GLU A 433 -12.06 23.41 30.84
N ASN A 434 -11.60 23.45 32.09
CA ASN A 434 -12.45 23.85 33.22
C ASN A 434 -12.42 25.37 33.36
N ARG A 435 -13.56 26.01 33.07
CA ARG A 435 -13.77 27.45 33.25
C ARG A 435 -14.67 27.68 34.47
N GLU A 436 -14.70 28.90 35.01
CA GLU A 436 -15.47 29.23 36.22
C GLU A 436 -16.97 28.92 36.09
N ASP A 437 -17.49 28.91 34.85
CA ASP A 437 -18.89 28.73 34.53
C ASP A 437 -19.22 27.32 33.99
N GLY A 438 -18.25 26.40 33.88
CA GLY A 438 -18.48 24.99 33.52
C GLY A 438 -17.33 24.32 32.77
N ILE A 439 -17.58 23.08 32.30
CA ILE A 439 -16.61 22.28 31.54
C ILE A 439 -16.83 22.48 30.04
N TYR A 440 -15.78 22.90 29.35
CA TYR A 440 -15.77 23.12 27.91
C TYR A 440 -14.90 22.07 27.22
N TYR A 441 -15.33 21.67 26.02
CA TYR A 441 -14.55 20.87 25.10
C TYR A 441 -14.23 21.70 23.87
N VAL A 442 -12.96 22.03 23.70
CA VAL A 442 -12.47 22.89 22.62
C VAL A 442 -11.78 22.03 21.57
N GLY A 443 -12.30 22.03 20.34
CA GLY A 443 -11.71 21.37 19.20
C GLY A 443 -10.43 22.08 18.76
N ARG A 444 -9.30 21.37 18.73
CA ARG A 444 -8.02 21.90 18.25
C ARG A 444 -7.49 21.04 17.12
N THR A 445 -7.06 21.69 16.04
CA THR A 445 -6.31 21.00 14.98
C THR A 445 -4.88 20.83 15.46
N ILE A 446 -4.35 19.61 15.38
CA ILE A 446 -3.02 19.25 15.86
C ILE A 446 -2.21 18.57 14.76
N GLU A 447 -0.89 18.65 14.88
CA GLU A 447 0.04 17.90 14.03
C GLU A 447 0.47 16.64 14.78
N LEU A 448 0.04 15.49 14.25
CA LEU A 448 0.42 14.19 14.78
C LEU A 448 1.70 13.71 14.09
N GLY A 449 2.64 13.28 14.92
CA GLY A 449 3.77 12.48 14.51
C GLY A 449 3.39 11.01 14.36
N SER A 450 4.40 10.16 14.46
CA SER A 450 4.23 8.74 14.20
C SER A 450 3.50 8.01 15.34
N ARG A 451 2.74 6.95 15.01
CA ARG A 451 2.06 6.10 16.02
C ARG A 451 3.01 5.11 16.68
N ALA A 452 3.03 5.07 18.00
CA ALA A 452 3.80 4.15 18.82
C ALA A 452 2.92 3.49 19.89
N ASP A 453 2.72 2.17 19.76
CA ASP A 453 2.05 1.25 20.70
C ASP A 453 0.92 1.86 21.56
N GLY A 454 -0.20 2.19 20.93
CA GLY A 454 -1.40 2.72 21.59
C GLY A 454 -1.43 4.25 21.74
N PHE A 455 -0.38 4.95 21.29
CA PHE A 455 -0.27 6.40 21.38
C PHE A 455 0.15 7.02 20.04
N TYR A 456 -0.18 8.29 19.84
CA TYR A 456 0.44 9.15 18.85
C TYR A 456 1.41 10.11 19.51
N LEU A 457 2.54 10.34 18.84
CA LEU A 457 3.41 11.47 19.14
C LEU A 457 2.71 12.76 18.67
N VAL A 458 2.77 13.81 19.48
CA VAL A 458 2.25 15.14 19.14
C VAL A 458 3.43 16.03 18.79
N GLU A 459 3.45 16.56 17.56
CA GLU A 459 4.50 17.46 17.10
C GLU A 459 4.15 18.92 17.43
N ARG A 460 2.88 19.32 17.21
CA ARG A 460 2.36 20.66 17.51
C ARG A 460 0.88 20.65 17.88
N GLY A 461 0.47 21.65 18.66
CA GLY A 461 -0.94 21.98 18.91
C GLY A 461 -1.50 21.58 20.28
N LEU A 462 -0.71 20.91 21.12
CA LEU A 462 -1.06 20.61 22.52
C LEU A 462 0.10 20.95 23.46
N ALA A 463 -0.25 21.20 24.73
CA ALA A 463 0.70 21.39 25.82
C ALA A 463 0.63 20.24 26.83
N GLU A 464 1.73 20.04 27.56
CA GLU A 464 1.79 19.09 28.66
C GLU A 464 0.83 19.49 29.79
N GLY A 465 0.12 18.51 30.34
CA GLY A 465 -0.89 18.69 31.39
C GLY A 465 -2.31 18.97 30.90
N GLU A 466 -2.51 19.26 29.61
CA GLU A 466 -3.84 19.39 29.01
C GLU A 466 -4.59 18.05 29.06
N ARG A 467 -5.92 18.06 29.09
CA ARG A 467 -6.72 16.82 29.07
C ARG A 467 -7.41 16.66 27.73
N VAL A 468 -7.10 15.59 27.01
CA VAL A 468 -7.72 15.27 25.73
C VAL A 468 -8.80 14.22 25.89
N VAL A 469 -9.90 14.35 25.14
CA VAL A 469 -11.00 13.39 25.12
C VAL A 469 -10.54 12.11 24.39
N THR A 470 -10.59 10.98 25.07
CA THR A 470 -10.22 9.65 24.55
C THR A 470 -11.41 8.79 24.19
N ARG A 471 -12.58 9.07 24.79
CA ARG A 471 -13.86 8.44 24.49
C ARG A 471 -14.96 9.49 24.44
N GLY A 472 -15.86 9.38 23.48
CA GLY A 472 -16.94 10.36 23.28
C GLY A 472 -16.57 11.54 22.38
N ASN A 473 -15.35 11.59 21.83
CA ASN A 473 -14.89 12.59 20.86
C ASN A 473 -15.82 12.72 19.63
N PHE A 474 -16.27 11.61 19.04
CA PHE A 474 -17.22 11.63 17.93
C PHE A 474 -18.60 12.18 18.32
N LYS A 475 -19.05 11.93 19.55
CA LYS A 475 -20.34 12.48 20.05
C LYS A 475 -20.26 13.99 20.26
N ILE A 476 -19.11 14.49 20.74
CA ILE A 476 -18.84 15.93 20.87
C ILE A 476 -18.82 16.59 19.50
N ASP A 477 -18.11 16.00 18.52
CA ASP A 477 -18.06 16.50 17.14
C ASP A 477 -19.46 16.51 16.48
N SER A 478 -20.23 15.43 16.68
CA SER A 478 -21.60 15.32 16.19
C SER A 478 -22.51 16.38 16.82
N ALA A 479 -22.36 16.66 18.12
CA ALA A 479 -23.14 17.68 18.82
C ALA A 479 -22.79 19.10 18.32
N LEU A 480 -21.52 19.40 18.08
CA LEU A 480 -21.09 20.65 17.44
C LEU A 480 -21.71 20.80 16.04
N GLN A 481 -21.72 19.72 15.26
CA GLN A 481 -22.32 19.69 13.93
C GLN A 481 -23.84 19.93 13.97
N ILE A 482 -24.56 19.32 14.91
CA ILE A 482 -26.00 19.52 15.11
C ILE A 482 -26.30 20.98 15.51
N GLN A 483 -25.43 21.59 16.31
CA GLN A 483 -25.54 23.00 16.71
C GLN A 483 -25.05 23.98 15.63
N ALA A 484 -24.67 23.49 14.43
CA ALA A 484 -24.10 24.28 13.34
C ALA A 484 -22.87 25.12 13.75
N LYS A 485 -22.12 24.64 14.76
CA LYS A 485 -20.83 25.18 15.19
C LYS A 485 -19.69 24.61 14.34
N PRO A 486 -18.50 25.23 14.35
CA PRO A 486 -17.34 24.66 13.69
C PRO A 486 -17.06 23.25 14.22
N SER A 487 -16.87 22.29 13.32
CA SER A 487 -16.64 20.87 13.61
C SER A 487 -15.61 20.30 12.64
N MET A 488 -15.25 19.03 12.79
CA MET A 488 -14.29 18.38 11.90
C MET A 488 -14.77 18.30 10.44
N LEU A 489 -16.09 18.28 10.19
CA LEU A 489 -16.70 18.32 8.85
C LEU A 489 -17.02 19.75 8.37
N ASN A 490 -17.06 20.72 9.28
CA ASN A 490 -17.34 22.13 8.99
C ASN A 490 -16.31 23.01 9.70
N PRO A 491 -15.06 23.08 9.20
CA PRO A 491 -13.98 23.79 9.88
C PRO A 491 -14.28 25.30 9.96
N PRO A 492 -13.77 26.00 10.99
CA PRO A 492 -13.91 27.45 11.09
C PRO A 492 -13.17 28.12 9.92
N ASP A 493 -13.70 29.25 9.46
CA ASP A 493 -13.15 30.05 8.35
C ASP A 493 -11.88 30.78 8.86
N MET A 494 -10.81 30.02 9.05
CA MET A 494 -9.52 30.54 9.52
C MET A 494 -8.90 31.31 8.36
N GLY A 495 -8.96 32.64 8.48
CA GLY A 495 -8.30 33.58 7.57
C GLY A 495 -6.84 33.20 7.29
N GLU A 496 -6.45 33.44 6.05
CA GLU A 496 -5.13 33.24 5.48
C GLU A 496 -4.00 33.77 6.38
N GLU A 497 -3.20 32.87 6.97
CA GLU A 497 -1.83 33.20 7.39
C GLU A 497 -0.95 31.93 7.46
N ALA A 498 -0.55 31.44 6.28
CA ALA A 498 0.67 30.66 6.09
C ALA A 498 1.29 31.07 4.74
N PRO A 499 2.55 31.53 4.70
CA PRO A 499 3.14 32.07 3.48
C PRO A 499 3.65 30.92 2.60
N GLY A 500 3.17 30.88 1.36
CA GLY A 500 3.85 30.22 0.24
C GLY A 500 3.44 28.77 -0.01
N SER A 501 2.29 28.57 -0.64
CA SER A 501 1.99 27.35 -1.41
C SER A 501 0.83 27.65 -2.35
N GLY A 502 1.12 27.90 -3.62
CA GLY A 502 0.12 28.01 -4.66
C GLY A 502 -0.50 26.64 -4.93
N THR A 503 -1.56 26.30 -4.20
CA THR A 503 -2.38 25.12 -4.49
C THR A 503 -3.73 25.55 -5.02
N SER A 504 -4.01 25.08 -6.23
CA SER A 504 -5.29 25.06 -6.92
C SER A 504 -6.46 24.77 -5.96
N LYS A 505 -7.32 25.77 -5.73
CA LYS A 505 -8.65 25.56 -5.16
C LYS A 505 -9.44 24.66 -6.11
N GLU A 506 -10.02 23.60 -5.57
CA GLU A 506 -11.08 22.82 -6.20
C GLU A 506 -12.28 23.76 -6.48
N PRO A 507 -12.76 23.91 -7.73
CA PRO A 507 -13.92 24.76 -7.98
C PRO A 507 -15.21 24.07 -7.56
N ALA A 508 -16.08 24.85 -6.92
CA ALA A 508 -17.38 24.44 -6.41
C ALA A 508 -18.36 23.97 -7.51
N LYS A 509 -19.41 23.25 -7.09
CA LYS A 509 -20.55 22.73 -7.87
C LYS A 509 -21.08 23.72 -8.94
N PRO A 510 -21.71 23.23 -10.04
CA PRO A 510 -21.99 24.02 -11.24
C PRO A 510 -22.83 25.26 -10.94
N THR A 511 -22.17 26.40 -10.87
CA THR A 511 -22.80 27.71 -10.83
C THR A 511 -23.15 28.10 -12.26
N PRO A 512 -24.34 28.65 -12.54
CA PRO A 512 -24.66 29.27 -13.82
C PRO A 512 -23.61 30.35 -14.16
N PRO A 513 -23.30 30.60 -15.45
CA PRO A 513 -22.37 31.66 -15.81
C PRO A 513 -22.87 33.00 -15.25
N LEU A 514 -21.95 33.78 -14.66
CA LEU A 514 -22.22 35.10 -14.06
C LEU A 514 -22.94 36.03 -15.04
N ALA A 515 -22.59 35.98 -16.33
CA ALA A 515 -23.35 36.60 -17.41
C ALA A 515 -23.04 35.95 -18.76
N ARG A 516 -24.04 35.78 -19.63
CA ARG A 516 -23.80 35.40 -21.04
C ARG A 516 -23.31 36.61 -21.83
N LEU A 517 -22.21 36.43 -22.56
CA LEU A 517 -21.69 37.47 -23.47
C LEU A 517 -22.67 37.71 -24.63
N GLY A 518 -22.85 38.98 -25.02
CA GLY A 518 -23.57 39.33 -26.23
C GLY A 518 -22.82 38.86 -27.49
N GLU A 519 -23.53 38.73 -28.63
CA GLU A 519 -22.96 38.16 -29.86
C GLU A 519 -21.72 38.93 -30.36
N ALA A 520 -21.71 40.26 -30.20
CA ALA A 520 -20.57 41.10 -30.58
C ALA A 520 -19.29 40.82 -29.76
N GLN A 521 -19.46 40.43 -28.49
CA GLN A 521 -18.37 40.08 -27.57
C GLN A 521 -17.97 38.61 -27.76
N ALA A 522 -18.94 37.72 -27.94
CA ALA A 522 -18.72 36.30 -28.23
C ALA A 522 -17.86 36.11 -29.50
N LEU A 523 -18.12 36.90 -30.55
CA LEU A 523 -17.32 36.90 -31.79
C LEU A 523 -15.83 37.24 -31.56
N LYS A 524 -15.51 38.06 -30.55
CA LYS A 524 -14.13 38.41 -30.19
C LYS A 524 -13.46 37.38 -29.28
N VAL A 525 -14.24 36.57 -28.56
CA VAL A 525 -13.75 35.54 -27.63
C VAL A 525 -13.55 34.18 -28.33
N ARG A 526 -14.32 33.87 -29.38
CA ARG A 526 -14.19 32.63 -30.16
C ARG A 526 -12.73 32.34 -30.63
N PRO A 527 -11.96 33.33 -31.14
CA PRO A 527 -10.57 33.11 -31.51
C PRO A 527 -9.67 32.69 -30.34
N VAL A 528 -9.94 33.17 -29.11
CA VAL A 528 -9.18 32.79 -27.91
C VAL A 528 -9.39 31.33 -27.57
N LEU A 529 -10.65 30.85 -27.57
CA LEU A 529 -10.97 29.44 -27.31
C LEU A 529 -10.40 28.53 -28.39
N ALA A 530 -10.50 28.93 -29.67
CA ALA A 530 -9.95 28.16 -30.78
C ALA A 530 -8.41 28.04 -30.70
N ALA A 531 -7.72 29.13 -30.38
CA ALA A 531 -6.27 29.13 -30.23
C ALA A 531 -5.82 28.31 -29.01
N TYR A 532 -6.55 28.37 -27.89
CA TYR A 532 -6.28 27.51 -26.74
C TYR A 532 -6.45 26.02 -27.05
N LEU A 533 -7.52 25.63 -27.74
CA LEU A 533 -7.74 24.24 -28.14
C LEU A 533 -6.63 23.76 -29.10
N ALA A 534 -6.09 24.65 -29.94
CA ALA A 534 -4.94 24.35 -30.78
C ALA A 534 -3.67 24.09 -29.95
N VAL A 535 -3.42 24.86 -28.88
CA VAL A 535 -2.31 24.59 -27.93
C VAL A 535 -2.52 23.25 -27.24
N GLN A 536 -3.71 23.01 -26.69
CA GLN A 536 -4.05 21.76 -26.01
C GLN A 536 -3.84 20.54 -26.91
N LYS A 537 -4.35 20.60 -28.15
CA LYS A 537 -4.21 19.52 -29.12
C LYS A 537 -2.75 19.28 -29.50
N ALA A 538 -1.99 20.34 -29.77
CA ALA A 538 -0.57 20.22 -30.12
C ALA A 538 0.26 19.61 -28.98
N LEU A 539 -0.07 19.92 -27.71
CA LEU A 539 0.57 19.31 -26.55
C LEU A 539 0.18 17.84 -26.34
N ALA A 540 -1.05 17.48 -26.67
CA ALA A 540 -1.50 16.09 -26.66
C ALA A 540 -0.83 15.25 -27.77
N GLU A 541 -0.45 15.88 -28.89
CA GLU A 541 0.25 15.26 -30.02
C GLU A 541 1.78 15.30 -29.89
N ASP A 542 2.33 15.70 -28.73
CA ASP A 542 3.78 15.84 -28.50
C ASP A 542 4.51 16.79 -29.47
N SER A 543 3.81 17.76 -30.07
CA SER A 543 4.37 18.68 -31.08
C SER A 543 4.74 20.04 -30.48
N PHE A 544 6.01 20.24 -30.14
CA PHE A 544 6.50 21.48 -29.54
C PHE A 544 6.36 22.69 -30.47
N GLU A 545 6.74 22.56 -31.75
CA GLU A 545 6.67 23.66 -32.72
C GLU A 545 5.22 24.12 -32.96
N ALA A 546 4.29 23.17 -33.08
CA ALA A 546 2.87 23.48 -33.24
C ALA A 546 2.30 24.13 -31.97
N ALA A 547 2.68 23.64 -30.79
CA ALA A 547 2.25 24.20 -29.50
C ALA A 547 2.78 25.62 -29.28
N ALA A 548 4.07 25.86 -29.57
CA ALA A 548 4.69 27.17 -29.45
C ALA A 548 4.07 28.19 -30.42
N LYS A 549 3.80 27.79 -31.67
CA LYS A 549 3.09 28.62 -32.64
C LYS A 549 1.68 28.94 -32.17
N ALA A 550 0.90 27.94 -31.76
CA ALA A 550 -0.46 28.12 -31.26
C ALA A 550 -0.50 28.99 -29.99
N ALA A 551 0.52 28.91 -29.12
CA ALA A 551 0.64 29.78 -27.95
C ALA A 551 0.87 31.24 -28.34
N GLY A 552 1.66 31.49 -29.39
CA GLY A 552 1.84 32.81 -29.98
C GLY A 552 0.52 33.37 -30.55
N ASP A 553 -0.24 32.55 -31.27
CA ASP A 553 -1.56 32.91 -31.80
C ASP A 553 -2.56 33.20 -30.67
N LEU A 554 -2.55 32.39 -29.60
CA LEU A 554 -3.37 32.58 -28.40
C LEU A 554 -3.04 33.89 -27.69
N ARG A 555 -1.76 34.24 -27.54
CA ARG A 555 -1.33 35.52 -26.96
C ARG A 555 -1.91 36.70 -27.75
N ASN A 556 -1.83 36.67 -29.08
CA ASN A 556 -2.36 37.73 -29.93
C ASN A 556 -3.89 37.83 -29.80
N ALA A 557 -4.58 36.69 -29.70
CA ALA A 557 -6.02 36.66 -29.48
C ALA A 557 -6.41 37.26 -28.12
N ILE A 558 -5.71 36.92 -27.03
CA ILE A 558 -5.94 37.46 -25.68
C ILE A 558 -5.68 38.97 -25.63
N GLN A 559 -4.66 39.46 -26.33
CA GLN A 559 -4.38 40.89 -26.42
C GLN A 559 -5.49 41.68 -27.14
N SER A 560 -6.23 41.04 -28.04
CA SER A 560 -7.34 41.64 -28.79
C SER A 560 -8.68 41.68 -28.03
N LEU A 561 -8.75 41.14 -26.80
CA LEU A 561 -9.97 41.12 -26.00
C LEU A 561 -10.48 42.55 -25.71
N PRO A 562 -11.80 42.81 -25.86
CA PRO A 562 -12.36 44.14 -25.68
C PRO A 562 -12.27 44.61 -24.22
N SER A 563 -12.04 45.91 -24.04
CA SER A 563 -12.04 46.60 -22.74
C SER A 563 -13.43 47.14 -22.32
N GLY A 564 -14.46 46.99 -23.16
CA GLY A 564 -15.80 47.53 -22.91
C GLY A 564 -16.92 46.74 -23.59
N GLY A 565 -18.16 47.01 -23.21
CA GLY A 565 -19.35 46.27 -23.67
C GLY A 565 -19.63 44.99 -22.88
N ILE A 566 -19.10 44.86 -21.66
CA ILE A 566 -19.36 43.76 -20.74
C ILE A 566 -20.49 44.16 -19.79
N PRO A 567 -21.44 43.27 -19.46
CA PRO A 567 -22.48 43.55 -18.48
C PRO A 567 -21.89 44.04 -17.16
N GLU A 568 -22.50 45.05 -16.53
CA GLU A 568 -22.00 45.69 -15.30
C GLU A 568 -21.72 44.68 -14.19
N GLN A 569 -22.61 43.69 -14.04
CA GLN A 569 -22.52 42.59 -13.08
C GLN A 569 -21.32 41.66 -13.27
N ALA A 570 -20.71 41.62 -14.47
CA ALA A 570 -19.57 40.78 -14.81
C ALA A 570 -18.31 41.57 -15.19
N SER A 571 -18.34 42.90 -15.02
CA SER A 571 -17.25 43.80 -15.40
C SER A 571 -15.97 43.59 -14.57
N THR A 572 -16.12 43.35 -13.26
CA THR A 572 -15.00 43.01 -12.35
C THR A 572 -14.36 41.68 -12.71
N ALA A 573 -15.17 40.62 -12.83
CA ALA A 573 -14.69 39.28 -13.22
C ALA A 573 -14.00 39.30 -14.59
N TRP A 574 -14.51 40.09 -15.54
CA TRP A 574 -13.89 40.23 -16.85
C TRP A 574 -12.52 40.90 -16.78
N ALA A 575 -12.38 41.94 -15.96
CA ALA A 575 -11.12 42.63 -15.75
C ALA A 575 -10.07 41.70 -15.13
N GLU A 576 -10.46 40.95 -14.09
CA GLU A 576 -9.60 39.99 -13.38
C GLU A 576 -9.17 38.83 -14.30
N ASP A 577 -10.14 38.14 -14.93
CA ASP A 577 -9.84 36.98 -15.78
C ASP A 577 -8.99 37.39 -17.01
N SER A 578 -9.27 38.55 -17.60
CA SER A 578 -8.49 39.06 -18.73
C SER A 578 -7.05 39.43 -18.34
N VAL A 579 -6.82 39.91 -17.11
CA VAL A 579 -5.47 40.15 -16.59
C VAL A 579 -4.75 38.84 -16.33
N GLN A 580 -5.44 37.87 -15.72
CA GLN A 580 -4.87 36.56 -15.41
C GLN A 580 -4.49 35.80 -16.68
N LEU A 581 -5.34 35.78 -17.71
CA LEU A 581 -5.05 35.16 -19.00
C LEU A 581 -3.83 35.77 -19.68
N ARG A 582 -3.68 37.11 -19.63
CA ARG A 582 -2.49 37.82 -20.15
C ARG A 582 -1.22 37.48 -19.37
N ALA A 583 -1.32 37.32 -18.06
CA ALA A 583 -0.18 36.95 -17.22
C ALA A 583 0.27 35.50 -17.49
N THR A 584 -0.68 34.56 -17.55
CA THR A 584 -0.35 33.12 -17.71
C THR A 584 0.15 32.77 -19.11
N ILE A 585 -0.35 33.43 -20.17
CA ILE A 585 0.08 33.11 -21.54
C ILE A 585 1.55 33.49 -21.81
N GLU A 586 2.08 34.51 -21.13
CA GLU A 586 3.48 34.91 -21.27
C GLU A 586 4.46 33.83 -20.79
N ALA A 587 4.08 33.06 -19.76
CA ALA A 587 4.88 31.93 -19.28
C ALA A 587 4.92 30.79 -20.30
N VAL A 588 3.79 30.52 -20.97
CA VAL A 588 3.69 29.47 -22.01
C VAL A 588 4.49 29.83 -23.26
N VAL A 589 4.43 31.09 -23.71
CA VAL A 589 5.16 31.56 -24.90
C VAL A 589 6.68 31.60 -24.69
N LYS A 590 7.14 31.84 -23.45
CA LYS A 590 8.56 31.89 -23.10
C LYS A 590 9.18 30.52 -22.81
N ALA A 591 8.37 29.46 -22.79
CA ALA A 591 8.85 28.11 -22.46
C ALA A 591 9.83 27.59 -23.54
N PRO A 592 11.09 27.25 -23.19
CA PRO A 592 12.11 26.84 -24.15
C PRO A 592 12.01 25.38 -24.59
N LYS A 593 11.30 24.53 -23.84
CA LYS A 593 11.20 23.08 -24.07
C LYS A 593 9.85 22.51 -23.64
N MET A 594 9.55 21.29 -24.08
CA MET A 594 8.23 20.65 -23.93
C MET A 594 7.77 20.53 -22.47
N GLU A 595 8.66 20.15 -21.55
CA GLU A 595 8.31 19.96 -20.14
C GLU A 595 7.93 21.28 -19.46
N GLU A 596 8.68 22.34 -19.75
CA GLU A 596 8.40 23.69 -19.23
C GLU A 596 7.13 24.28 -19.83
N LEU A 597 6.84 23.99 -21.10
CA LEU A 597 5.59 24.39 -21.75
C LEU A 597 4.39 23.68 -21.10
N ARG A 598 4.49 22.38 -20.84
CA ARG A 598 3.45 21.59 -20.14
C ARG A 598 3.20 22.07 -18.72
N ALA A 599 4.26 22.41 -17.98
CA ALA A 599 4.13 22.99 -16.65
C ALA A 599 3.44 24.37 -16.71
N ALA A 600 3.85 25.23 -17.65
CA ALA A 600 3.25 26.56 -17.84
C ALA A 600 1.81 26.51 -18.36
N PHE A 601 1.40 25.42 -19.03
CA PHE A 601 0.04 25.25 -19.55
C PHE A 601 -1.00 25.11 -18.45
N SER A 602 -0.67 24.54 -17.28
CA SER A 602 -1.64 24.33 -16.19
C SER A 602 -2.23 25.63 -15.62
N PRO A 603 -1.42 26.65 -15.26
CA PRO A 603 -1.94 27.96 -14.86
C PRO A 603 -2.83 28.61 -15.92
N LEU A 604 -2.44 28.54 -17.20
CA LEU A 604 -3.23 29.06 -18.33
C LEU A 604 -4.57 28.33 -18.47
N SER A 605 -4.54 27.02 -18.31
CA SER A 605 -5.69 26.13 -18.37
C SER A 605 -6.72 26.44 -17.27
N ASN A 606 -6.25 26.64 -16.04
CA ASN A 606 -7.10 27.03 -14.91
C ASN A 606 -7.69 28.44 -15.09
N ALA A 607 -6.91 29.38 -15.62
CA ALA A 607 -7.39 30.72 -15.92
C ALA A 607 -8.51 30.69 -16.99
N LEU A 608 -8.37 29.84 -18.01
CA LEU A 608 -9.40 29.71 -19.04
C LEU A 608 -10.64 28.96 -18.55
N LEU A 609 -10.48 27.96 -17.68
CA LEU A 609 -11.62 27.29 -17.01
C LEU A 609 -12.44 28.28 -16.18
N THR A 610 -11.77 29.16 -15.44
CA THR A 610 -12.41 30.23 -14.67
C THR A 610 -13.19 31.17 -15.59
N PHE A 611 -12.54 31.63 -16.66
CA PHE A 611 -13.17 32.48 -17.68
C PHE A 611 -14.40 31.84 -18.33
N VAL A 612 -14.31 30.57 -18.75
CA VAL A 612 -15.47 29.83 -19.32
C VAL A 612 -16.55 29.56 -18.27
N GLY A 613 -16.17 29.38 -17.00
CA GLY A 613 -17.09 29.30 -15.88
C GLY A 613 -17.91 30.58 -15.68
N HIS A 614 -17.27 31.74 -15.77
CA HIS A 614 -17.92 33.05 -15.60
C HIS A 614 -18.78 33.46 -16.80
N PHE A 615 -18.31 33.22 -18.03
CA PHE A 615 -18.92 33.77 -19.25
C PHE A 615 -19.64 32.75 -20.15
N GLY A 616 -19.50 31.46 -19.84
CA GLY A 616 -20.05 30.35 -20.62
C GLY A 616 -19.24 30.02 -21.88
N ASN A 617 -19.66 28.97 -22.57
CA ASN A 617 -19.03 28.52 -23.81
C ASN A 617 -19.61 29.28 -25.02
N VAL A 618 -18.77 30.04 -25.71
CA VAL A 618 -19.11 30.78 -26.94
C VAL A 618 -18.70 30.05 -28.23
N SER A 619 -18.10 28.86 -28.10
CA SER A 619 -17.74 27.97 -29.21
C SER A 619 -18.97 27.29 -29.80
N SER A 620 -18.85 26.84 -31.05
CA SER A 620 -19.87 26.02 -31.72
C SER A 620 -19.98 24.63 -31.12
N ASP A 621 -18.87 24.09 -30.62
CA ASP A 621 -18.81 22.76 -30.02
C ASP A 621 -18.90 22.82 -28.49
N PRO A 622 -19.51 21.82 -27.84
CA PRO A 622 -19.51 21.72 -26.38
C PRO A 622 -18.08 21.53 -25.87
N LEU A 623 -17.70 22.35 -24.88
CA LEU A 623 -16.41 22.24 -24.21
C LEU A 623 -16.53 21.32 -23.02
N LYS A 624 -15.56 20.43 -22.83
CA LYS A 624 -15.53 19.53 -21.67
C LYS A 624 -14.31 19.82 -20.82
N GLU A 625 -14.55 19.95 -19.52
CA GLU A 625 -13.53 19.99 -18.48
C GLU A 625 -13.06 18.57 -18.18
N VAL A 626 -11.75 18.36 -18.23
CA VAL A 626 -11.10 17.09 -17.94
C VAL A 626 -10.09 17.28 -16.83
N PHE A 627 -10.01 16.31 -15.92
CA PHE A 627 -9.06 16.28 -14.83
C PHE A 627 -8.17 15.04 -14.92
N CYS A 628 -6.86 15.20 -14.80
CA CYS A 628 -5.92 14.09 -14.67
C CYS A 628 -5.27 14.15 -13.27
N PRO A 629 -5.51 13.16 -12.38
CA PRO A 629 -4.96 13.18 -11.02
C PRO A 629 -3.46 12.96 -10.95
N MET A 630 -2.85 12.42 -12.01
CA MET A 630 -1.41 12.13 -12.05
C MET A 630 -0.59 13.32 -12.56
N ALA A 631 -1.21 14.25 -13.30
CA ALA A 631 -0.49 15.37 -13.90
C ALA A 631 -0.01 16.37 -12.84
N LEU A 632 1.26 16.81 -12.92
CA LEU A 632 1.82 17.91 -12.14
C LEU A 632 1.60 17.82 -10.61
N GLU A 633 2.02 16.72 -9.96
CA GLU A 633 2.02 16.41 -8.51
C GLU A 633 0.67 16.49 -7.75
N ASN A 634 -0.23 17.39 -8.11
CA ASN A 634 -1.53 17.67 -7.47
C ASN A 634 -2.72 17.45 -8.42
N GLY A 635 -2.48 16.92 -9.62
CA GLY A 635 -3.47 16.82 -10.69
C GLY A 635 -3.61 18.12 -11.48
N ALA A 636 -4.09 18.02 -12.71
CA ALA A 636 -4.26 19.18 -13.58
C ALA A 636 -5.55 19.11 -14.41
N PHE A 637 -6.14 20.28 -14.64
CA PHE A 637 -7.38 20.44 -15.40
C PHE A 637 -7.10 20.98 -16.81
N TRP A 638 -7.97 20.67 -17.77
CA TRP A 638 -8.01 21.33 -19.07
C TRP A 638 -9.36 21.27 -19.75
N LEU A 639 -9.54 22.17 -20.73
CA LEU A 639 -10.69 22.17 -21.64
C LEU A 639 -10.33 21.47 -22.95
N GLN A 640 -11.24 20.66 -23.45
CA GLN A 640 -11.12 20.05 -24.78
C GLN A 640 -12.49 19.86 -25.44
N THR A 641 -12.48 19.57 -26.73
CA THR A 641 -13.66 19.15 -27.50
C THR A 641 -13.59 17.67 -27.84
N GLY A 642 -14.74 17.07 -28.18
CA GLY A 642 -14.83 15.67 -28.60
C GLY A 642 -15.21 14.67 -27.49
N LYS A 643 -15.22 13.39 -27.85
CA LYS A 643 -15.67 12.29 -26.96
C LYS A 643 -14.52 11.57 -26.25
N GLN A 644 -13.30 11.70 -26.76
CA GLN A 644 -12.14 11.00 -26.21
C GLN A 644 -11.19 11.98 -25.51
N ILE A 645 -10.60 11.56 -24.40
CA ILE A 645 -9.63 12.35 -23.63
C ILE A 645 -8.34 12.48 -24.44
N ALA A 646 -7.80 13.69 -24.57
CA ALA A 646 -6.52 13.98 -25.20
C ALA A 646 -5.67 14.75 -24.18
N ASN A 647 -4.82 14.04 -23.45
CA ASN A 647 -4.06 14.58 -22.33
C ASN A 647 -2.88 15.46 -22.80
N PRO A 648 -2.90 16.78 -22.54
CA PRO A 648 -1.83 17.68 -22.97
C PRO A 648 -0.55 17.58 -22.12
N TYR A 649 -0.63 17.03 -20.91
CA TYR A 649 0.48 16.95 -19.96
C TYR A 649 1.38 15.73 -20.19
N TYR A 650 0.81 14.62 -20.67
CA TYR A 650 1.56 13.37 -20.92
C TYR A 650 1.66 12.99 -22.40
N GLY A 651 0.97 13.71 -23.31
CA GLY A 651 1.02 13.46 -24.74
C GLY A 651 0.66 12.02 -25.09
N ALA A 652 1.36 11.43 -26.06
CA ALA A 652 1.17 10.06 -26.50
C ALA A 652 1.40 9.01 -25.40
N SER A 653 2.23 9.32 -24.39
CA SER A 653 2.56 8.37 -23.32
C SER A 653 1.36 7.98 -22.47
N MET A 654 0.43 8.92 -22.25
CA MET A 654 -0.82 8.67 -21.51
C MET A 654 -1.98 9.49 -22.09
N LEU A 655 -2.16 9.43 -23.41
CA LEU A 655 -3.08 10.31 -24.14
C LEU A 655 -4.52 10.27 -23.62
N ARG A 656 -4.95 9.12 -23.06
CA ARG A 656 -6.32 8.89 -22.58
C ARG A 656 -6.48 9.01 -21.06
N CYS A 657 -5.41 9.36 -20.34
CA CYS A 657 -5.45 9.49 -18.89
C CYS A 657 -6.20 10.76 -18.48
N GLY A 658 -7.28 10.60 -17.72
CA GLY A 658 -8.09 11.68 -17.17
C GLY A 658 -9.54 11.24 -16.96
N GLU A 659 -10.36 12.13 -16.41
CA GLU A 659 -11.80 11.95 -16.22
C GLU A 659 -12.54 13.23 -16.64
N PHE A 660 -13.65 13.08 -17.37
CA PHE A 660 -14.55 14.19 -17.70
C PHE A 660 -15.29 14.65 -16.44
N ARG A 661 -15.18 15.93 -16.08
CA ARG A 661 -15.80 16.50 -14.88
C ARG A 661 -17.07 17.28 -15.20
N ARG A 662 -17.01 18.14 -16.21
CA ARG A 662 -18.08 19.08 -16.55
C ARG A 662 -18.16 19.29 -18.06
N THR A 663 -19.37 19.50 -18.57
CA THR A 663 -19.61 19.94 -19.95
C THR A 663 -20.20 21.36 -19.95
N PHE A 664 -19.67 22.21 -20.81
CA PHE A 664 -20.19 23.54 -21.11
C PHE A 664 -20.87 23.49 -22.48
N GLU A 665 -22.21 23.50 -22.47
CA GLU A 665 -23.04 23.46 -23.67
C GLU A 665 -22.74 24.62 -24.63
N SER A 666 -22.88 24.40 -25.93
CA SER A 666 -22.65 25.42 -26.94
C SER A 666 -23.73 26.50 -26.93
N ALA A 667 -23.40 27.69 -27.44
CA ALA A 667 -24.32 28.80 -27.58
C ALA A 667 -25.38 28.52 -28.68
N GLY A 668 -26.37 27.66 -28.39
CA GLY A 668 -27.48 27.38 -29.31
C GLY A 668 -28.37 26.15 -29.05
N GLY A 669 -28.11 25.32 -28.04
CA GLY A 669 -28.95 24.14 -27.74
C GLY A 669 -29.87 24.35 -26.54
N ASP A 670 -31.17 24.10 -26.70
CA ASP A 670 -32.11 23.90 -25.59
C ASP A 670 -31.66 22.70 -24.72
N PRO A 671 -31.91 22.71 -23.40
CA PRO A 671 -31.40 21.69 -22.49
C PRO A 671 -32.19 20.38 -22.64
N GLU A 672 -31.56 19.37 -23.25
CA GLU A 672 -31.97 17.98 -23.09
C GLU A 672 -31.42 17.49 -21.74
N VAL A 673 -32.32 17.14 -20.82
CA VAL A 673 -31.98 16.71 -19.46
C VAL A 673 -31.40 15.30 -19.50
N GLU A 674 -30.08 15.18 -19.50
CA GLU A 674 -29.38 13.94 -19.17
C GLU A 674 -28.93 14.01 -17.69
N ALA A 675 -29.44 13.08 -16.88
CA ALA A 675 -29.27 13.06 -15.43
C ALA A 675 -27.79 12.88 -15.01
N PRO A 676 -27.35 13.51 -13.89
CA PRO A 676 -25.98 13.36 -13.41
C PRO A 676 -25.70 11.93 -12.92
N ALA A 677 -24.51 11.42 -13.29
CA ALA A 677 -23.99 10.14 -12.84
C ALA A 677 -23.91 10.06 -11.30
N PRO A 678 -24.22 8.90 -10.68
CA PRO A 678 -24.25 8.77 -9.22
C PRO A 678 -22.84 8.75 -8.63
N THR A 679 -22.66 9.51 -7.54
CA THR A 679 -21.52 9.42 -6.61
C THR A 679 -21.65 8.15 -5.75
N PRO A 680 -20.55 7.49 -5.37
CA PRO A 680 -20.62 6.20 -4.70
C PRO A 680 -21.17 6.34 -3.28
N THR A 681 -22.34 5.75 -3.06
CA THR A 681 -22.96 5.53 -1.73
C THR A 681 -22.98 4.01 -1.49
N PRO A 682 -22.86 3.51 -0.24
CA PRO A 682 -22.69 2.07 0.03
C PRO A 682 -23.90 1.26 -0.46
N ALA A 683 -23.63 0.13 -1.10
CA ALA A 683 -24.60 -0.69 -1.81
C ALA A 683 -25.78 -1.20 -0.94
N PRO A 684 -27.05 -0.97 -1.35
CA PRO A 684 -28.16 -1.84 -0.98
C PRO A 684 -28.27 -3.01 -1.97
N LYS A 685 -28.83 -4.12 -1.50
CA LYS A 685 -29.01 -5.39 -2.23
C LYS A 685 -29.81 -5.18 -3.53
N VAL A 686 -29.19 -5.39 -4.69
CA VAL A 686 -29.90 -5.43 -5.99
C VAL A 686 -30.57 -6.80 -6.11
N ALA A 687 -31.90 -6.83 -6.02
CA ALA A 687 -32.69 -7.98 -6.45
C ALA A 687 -32.68 -8.05 -7.99
N PRO A 688 -32.69 -9.24 -8.62
CA PRO A 688 -32.66 -9.37 -10.08
C PRO A 688 -33.85 -8.64 -10.72
N GLU A 689 -33.60 -7.84 -11.75
CA GLU A 689 -34.64 -7.09 -12.47
C GLU A 689 -35.62 -8.01 -13.23
N VAL A 690 -35.22 -9.26 -13.53
CA VAL A 690 -35.99 -10.16 -14.39
C VAL A 690 -35.87 -11.63 -13.95
N ASN A 691 -37.01 -12.33 -13.77
CA ASN A 691 -37.05 -13.73 -13.33
C ASN A 691 -37.04 -14.72 -14.52
N LEU A 692 -36.04 -15.60 -14.59
CA LEU A 692 -35.90 -16.61 -15.67
C LEU A 692 -36.73 -17.88 -15.46
N GLY A 693 -37.37 -18.07 -14.30
CA GLY A 693 -38.00 -19.33 -13.92
C GLY A 693 -37.00 -20.42 -13.50
N PRO A 694 -37.44 -21.48 -12.81
CA PRO A 694 -36.54 -22.41 -12.11
C PRO A 694 -35.68 -23.27 -13.06
N VAL A 695 -36.25 -23.71 -14.18
CA VAL A 695 -35.56 -24.61 -15.13
C VAL A 695 -34.44 -23.87 -15.86
N LEU A 696 -34.71 -22.66 -16.34
CA LEU A 696 -33.75 -21.85 -17.09
C LEU A 696 -32.67 -21.28 -16.16
N SER A 697 -33.04 -20.90 -14.94
CA SER A 697 -32.10 -20.48 -13.90
C SER A 697 -31.08 -21.57 -13.57
N ALA A 698 -31.52 -22.83 -13.44
CA ALA A 698 -30.61 -23.95 -13.17
C ALA A 698 -29.60 -24.19 -14.31
N LYS A 699 -30.05 -24.08 -15.57
CA LYS A 699 -29.17 -24.22 -16.73
C LYS A 699 -28.21 -23.02 -16.87
N PHE A 700 -28.67 -21.80 -16.63
CA PHE A 700 -27.81 -20.62 -16.65
C PHE A 700 -26.78 -20.61 -15.50
N LYS A 701 -27.15 -21.11 -14.31
CA LYS A 701 -26.21 -21.37 -13.20
C LYS A 701 -25.04 -22.27 -13.62
N ALA A 702 -25.32 -23.33 -14.38
CA ALA A 702 -24.26 -24.22 -14.88
C ALA A 702 -23.28 -23.49 -15.80
N VAL A 703 -23.78 -22.63 -16.69
CA VAL A 703 -22.95 -21.79 -17.58
C VAL A 703 -22.05 -20.84 -16.78
N LEU A 704 -22.58 -20.15 -15.77
CA LEU A 704 -21.80 -19.27 -14.90
C LEU A 704 -20.71 -20.03 -14.13
N GLY A 705 -21.01 -21.23 -13.63
CA GLY A 705 -20.04 -22.07 -12.94
C GLY A 705 -18.85 -22.44 -13.82
N VAL A 706 -19.11 -22.83 -15.08
CA VAL A 706 -18.04 -23.20 -16.02
C VAL A 706 -17.26 -21.97 -16.50
N TYR A 707 -17.92 -20.82 -16.70
CA TYR A 707 -17.23 -19.56 -16.98
C TYR A 707 -16.23 -19.19 -15.88
N LEU A 708 -16.62 -19.32 -14.60
CA LEU A 708 -15.73 -19.02 -13.48
C LEU A 708 -14.52 -19.96 -13.43
N ALA A 709 -14.70 -21.23 -13.80
CA ALA A 709 -13.59 -22.17 -13.95
C ALA A 709 -12.64 -21.77 -15.09
N LEU A 710 -13.18 -21.31 -16.23
CA LEU A 710 -12.39 -20.78 -17.34
C LEU A 710 -11.59 -19.52 -16.92
N GLN A 711 -12.25 -18.58 -16.26
CA GLN A 711 -11.63 -17.36 -15.74
C GLN A 711 -10.46 -17.68 -14.78
N LEU A 712 -10.67 -18.62 -13.85
CA LEU A 712 -9.64 -19.03 -12.90
C LEU A 712 -8.46 -19.70 -13.61
N ALA A 713 -8.71 -20.61 -14.55
CA ALA A 713 -7.66 -21.27 -15.32
C ALA A 713 -6.82 -20.27 -16.14
N LEU A 714 -7.47 -19.28 -16.76
CA LEU A 714 -6.79 -18.18 -17.46
C LEU A 714 -5.92 -17.34 -16.52
N SER A 715 -6.38 -17.09 -15.29
CA SER A 715 -5.60 -16.35 -14.28
C SER A 715 -4.38 -17.13 -13.77
N GLN A 716 -4.38 -18.46 -13.88
CA GLN A 716 -3.31 -19.35 -13.45
C GLN A 716 -2.32 -19.71 -14.57
N ASP A 717 -2.42 -19.05 -15.74
CA ASP A 717 -1.65 -19.39 -16.95
C ASP A 717 -1.82 -20.86 -17.40
N SER A 718 -2.92 -21.53 -17.02
CA SER A 718 -3.16 -22.94 -17.34
C SER A 718 -3.93 -23.09 -18.64
N PHE A 719 -3.22 -23.30 -19.76
CA PHE A 719 -3.86 -23.53 -21.05
C PHE A 719 -4.66 -24.85 -21.09
N GLU A 720 -4.15 -25.91 -20.48
CA GLU A 720 -4.85 -27.20 -20.39
C GLU A 720 -6.16 -27.07 -19.61
N GLY A 721 -6.12 -26.41 -18.45
CA GLY A 721 -7.31 -26.12 -17.64
C GLY A 721 -8.31 -25.23 -18.37
N ALA A 722 -7.82 -24.20 -19.05
CA ALA A 722 -8.67 -23.29 -19.82
C ALA A 722 -9.31 -23.99 -21.02
N SER A 723 -8.55 -24.80 -21.78
CA SER A 723 -9.07 -25.58 -22.91
C SER A 723 -10.14 -26.59 -22.49
N LYS A 724 -9.96 -27.24 -21.34
CA LYS A 724 -10.99 -28.10 -20.75
C LYS A 724 -12.25 -27.31 -20.40
N ALA A 725 -12.10 -26.17 -19.71
CA ALA A 725 -13.23 -25.32 -19.35
C ALA A 725 -13.97 -24.74 -20.57
N VAL A 726 -13.27 -24.46 -21.68
CA VAL A 726 -13.90 -24.07 -22.96
C VAL A 726 -14.78 -25.19 -23.51
N LYS A 727 -14.32 -26.44 -23.49
CA LYS A 727 -15.13 -27.60 -23.93
C LYS A 727 -16.36 -27.79 -23.05
N ASP A 728 -16.19 -27.69 -21.74
CA ASP A 728 -17.27 -27.79 -20.76
C ASP A 728 -18.28 -26.64 -20.94
N LEU A 729 -17.81 -25.42 -21.29
CA LEU A 729 -18.66 -24.27 -21.53
C LEU A 729 -19.48 -24.47 -22.81
N GLY A 730 -18.88 -25.04 -23.85
CA GLY A 730 -19.60 -25.41 -25.08
C GLY A 730 -20.71 -26.43 -24.82
N ALA A 731 -20.46 -27.43 -23.99
CA ALA A 731 -21.48 -28.40 -23.58
C ALA A 731 -22.61 -27.74 -22.77
N ALA A 732 -22.27 -26.87 -21.80
CA ALA A 732 -23.26 -26.14 -21.00
C ALA A 732 -24.11 -25.20 -21.86
N LEU A 733 -23.52 -24.54 -22.87
CA LEU A 733 -24.25 -23.71 -23.82
C LEU A 733 -25.17 -24.53 -24.73
N ALA A 734 -24.75 -25.71 -25.19
CA ALA A 734 -25.58 -26.59 -26.01
C ALA A 734 -26.85 -27.04 -25.26
N GLU A 735 -26.78 -27.19 -23.94
CA GLU A 735 -27.93 -27.52 -23.09
C GLU A 735 -28.77 -26.31 -22.66
N LEU A 736 -28.34 -25.08 -22.97
CA LEU A 736 -29.04 -23.86 -22.57
C LEU A 736 -30.17 -23.53 -23.56
N PRO A 737 -31.46 -23.66 -23.16
CA PRO A 737 -32.60 -23.51 -24.08
C PRO A 737 -32.75 -22.09 -24.63
N VAL A 738 -33.14 -21.98 -25.90
CA VAL A 738 -33.49 -20.71 -26.55
C VAL A 738 -34.90 -20.23 -26.14
N GLU A 739 -35.78 -21.16 -25.76
CA GLU A 739 -37.16 -20.89 -25.34
C GLU A 739 -37.39 -21.40 -23.90
N GLY A 740 -38.40 -20.86 -23.21
CA GLY A 740 -38.77 -21.28 -21.85
C GLY A 740 -38.64 -20.21 -20.76
N ALA A 741 -38.19 -19.00 -21.11
CA ALA A 741 -38.32 -17.83 -20.24
C ALA A 741 -39.78 -17.33 -20.20
N PRO A 742 -40.23 -16.70 -19.09
CA PRO A 742 -41.57 -16.09 -19.00
C PRO A 742 -41.83 -15.08 -20.13
N ALA A 743 -43.11 -14.85 -20.47
CA ALA A 743 -43.50 -13.99 -21.60
C ALA A 743 -42.90 -12.57 -21.54
N GLU A 744 -42.72 -12.03 -20.33
CA GLU A 744 -42.14 -10.71 -20.07
C GLU A 744 -40.62 -10.64 -20.35
N SER A 745 -39.93 -11.78 -20.34
CA SER A 745 -38.47 -11.90 -20.43
C SER A 745 -38.00 -12.67 -21.68
N GLY A 746 -38.93 -13.32 -22.39
CA GLY A 746 -38.64 -14.26 -23.47
C GLY A 746 -37.92 -13.65 -24.67
N GLU A 747 -38.27 -12.42 -25.06
CA GLU A 747 -37.60 -11.76 -26.19
C GLU A 747 -36.17 -11.32 -25.85
N GLN A 748 -35.96 -10.79 -24.64
CA GLN A 748 -34.63 -10.39 -24.18
C GLN A 748 -33.72 -11.61 -23.94
N TRP A 749 -34.26 -12.70 -23.39
CA TRP A 749 -33.53 -13.95 -23.22
C TRP A 749 -33.02 -14.52 -24.54
N LYS A 750 -33.86 -14.50 -25.59
CA LYS A 750 -33.46 -14.95 -26.93
C LYS A 750 -32.27 -14.13 -27.46
N LYS A 751 -32.30 -12.80 -27.31
CA LYS A 751 -31.20 -11.89 -27.72
C LYS A 751 -29.91 -12.14 -26.93
N ASP A 752 -30.02 -12.32 -25.63
CA ASP A 752 -28.87 -12.56 -24.75
C ASP A 752 -28.24 -13.94 -25.02
N ARG A 753 -29.07 -14.97 -25.22
CA ARG A 753 -28.62 -16.32 -25.57
C ARG A 753 -27.91 -16.35 -26.92
N GLU A 754 -28.41 -15.61 -27.90
CA GLU A 754 -27.77 -15.46 -29.21
C GLU A 754 -26.42 -14.74 -29.07
N SER A 755 -26.38 -13.59 -28.37
CA SER A 755 -25.15 -12.84 -28.09
C SER A 755 -24.10 -13.68 -27.39
N LEU A 756 -24.52 -14.55 -26.46
CA LEU A 756 -23.64 -15.47 -25.76
C LEU A 756 -23.05 -16.55 -26.68
N THR A 757 -23.82 -17.03 -27.66
CA THR A 757 -23.33 -17.97 -28.69
C THR A 757 -22.29 -17.32 -29.57
N VAL A 758 -22.59 -16.12 -30.05
CA VAL A 758 -21.70 -15.35 -30.93
C VAL A 758 -20.39 -15.04 -30.22
N ALA A 759 -20.44 -14.66 -28.95
CA ALA A 759 -19.25 -14.37 -28.16
C ALA A 759 -18.40 -15.61 -27.82
N PHE A 760 -19.01 -16.81 -27.78
CA PHE A 760 -18.31 -18.06 -27.50
C PHE A 760 -17.62 -18.68 -28.74
N ASP A 761 -18.09 -18.40 -29.95
CA ASP A 761 -17.55 -19.01 -31.18
C ASP A 761 -16.01 -18.80 -31.36
N PRO A 762 -15.44 -17.60 -31.15
CA PRO A 762 -13.99 -17.39 -31.20
C PRO A 762 -13.25 -18.14 -30.08
N VAL A 763 -13.80 -18.11 -28.86
CA VAL A 763 -13.23 -18.78 -27.67
C VAL A 763 -13.08 -20.29 -27.91
N SER A 764 -14.04 -20.92 -28.60
CA SER A 764 -14.01 -22.34 -28.93
C SER A 764 -12.92 -22.76 -29.92
N LYS A 765 -12.37 -21.81 -30.69
CA LYS A 765 -11.40 -22.03 -31.77
C LYS A 765 -9.99 -21.60 -31.41
N ALA A 766 -9.78 -21.01 -30.23
CA ALA A 766 -8.48 -20.51 -29.80
C ALA A 766 -7.45 -21.65 -29.69
N ALA A 767 -6.28 -21.46 -30.32
CA ALA A 767 -5.22 -22.46 -30.38
C ALA A 767 -4.17 -22.33 -29.25
N ASP A 768 -4.12 -21.17 -28.61
CA ASP A 768 -3.14 -20.81 -27.58
C ASP A 768 -3.76 -19.89 -26.52
N ILE A 769 -3.05 -19.69 -25.40
CA ILE A 769 -3.56 -18.94 -24.25
C ILE A 769 -3.68 -17.43 -24.50
N GLU A 770 -2.87 -16.84 -25.38
CA GLU A 770 -2.91 -15.41 -25.69
C GLU A 770 -4.14 -15.09 -26.55
N THR A 771 -4.38 -15.90 -27.58
CA THR A 771 -5.60 -15.85 -28.39
C THR A 771 -6.84 -16.07 -27.52
N LEU A 772 -6.80 -17.06 -26.63
CA LEU A 772 -7.91 -17.35 -25.71
C LEU A 772 -8.21 -16.18 -24.77
N ARG A 773 -7.19 -15.46 -24.29
CA ARG A 773 -7.35 -14.25 -23.45
C ARG A 773 -7.99 -13.08 -24.18
N LYS A 774 -7.64 -12.89 -25.44
CA LYS A 774 -8.23 -11.86 -26.30
C LYS A 774 -9.72 -12.17 -26.55
N ASP A 775 -10.01 -13.42 -26.88
CA ASP A 775 -11.36 -13.87 -27.21
C ASP A 775 -12.26 -14.04 -25.97
N PHE A 776 -11.66 -14.11 -24.77
CA PHE A 776 -12.39 -14.12 -23.51
C PHE A 776 -13.14 -12.79 -23.24
N PHE A 777 -12.67 -11.66 -23.77
CA PHE A 777 -13.26 -10.35 -23.49
C PHE A 777 -14.72 -10.17 -23.96
N PRO A 778 -15.08 -10.48 -25.22
CA PRO A 778 -16.48 -10.44 -25.65
C PRO A 778 -17.40 -11.34 -24.82
N LEU A 779 -16.95 -12.57 -24.51
CA LEU A 779 -17.68 -13.53 -23.69
C LEU A 779 -17.92 -12.98 -22.27
N SER A 780 -16.89 -12.38 -21.69
CA SER A 780 -16.93 -11.78 -20.36
C SER A 780 -17.96 -10.65 -20.27
N ASN A 781 -17.97 -9.73 -21.24
CA ASN A 781 -18.93 -8.63 -21.28
C ASN A 781 -20.39 -9.11 -21.33
N VAL A 782 -20.69 -10.09 -22.20
CA VAL A 782 -22.05 -10.62 -22.32
C VAL A 782 -22.52 -11.24 -21.01
N LEU A 783 -21.65 -12.01 -20.34
CA LEU A 783 -22.00 -12.66 -19.07
C LEU A 783 -22.16 -11.67 -17.92
N ILE A 784 -21.37 -10.59 -17.86
CA ILE A 784 -21.56 -9.51 -16.89
C ILE A 784 -22.95 -8.89 -17.05
N GLU A 785 -23.35 -8.56 -18.28
CA GLU A 785 -24.67 -7.97 -18.56
C GLU A 785 -25.81 -8.94 -18.24
N MET A 786 -25.65 -10.23 -18.54
CA MET A 786 -26.64 -11.24 -18.15
C MET A 786 -26.74 -11.41 -16.63
N VAL A 787 -25.63 -11.35 -15.89
CA VAL A 787 -25.65 -11.40 -14.41
C VAL A 787 -26.29 -10.15 -13.81
N ARG A 788 -26.09 -8.96 -14.40
CA ARG A 788 -26.82 -7.74 -13.99
C ARG A 788 -28.32 -7.90 -14.16
N ARG A 789 -28.75 -8.42 -15.31
CA ARG A 789 -30.17 -8.52 -15.67
C ARG A 789 -30.91 -9.63 -14.91
N TYR A 790 -30.31 -10.81 -14.81
CA TYR A 790 -30.95 -12.02 -14.28
C TYR A 790 -30.48 -12.39 -12.87
N GLY A 791 -29.50 -11.66 -12.32
CA GLY A 791 -28.92 -11.91 -11.00
C GLY A 791 -27.80 -12.95 -11.00
N ASN A 792 -27.05 -12.98 -9.91
CA ASN A 792 -26.02 -14.00 -9.68
C ASN A 792 -26.66 -15.29 -9.15
N LEU A 793 -26.79 -16.29 -10.03
CA LEU A 793 -27.36 -17.61 -9.70
C LEU A 793 -26.33 -18.61 -9.14
N THR A 794 -25.09 -18.18 -8.90
CA THR A 794 -24.05 -19.07 -8.34
C THR A 794 -24.19 -19.18 -6.82
N ASP A 795 -23.50 -20.16 -6.20
CA ASP A 795 -23.60 -20.41 -4.75
C ASP A 795 -22.85 -19.39 -3.89
N THR A 796 -22.09 -18.48 -4.51
CA THR A 796 -21.27 -17.48 -3.82
C THR A 796 -21.39 -16.11 -4.48
N PRO A 797 -21.21 -15.00 -3.75
CA PRO A 797 -21.17 -13.68 -4.38
C PRO A 797 -20.07 -13.60 -5.45
N VAL A 798 -20.43 -13.09 -6.63
CA VAL A 798 -19.47 -12.83 -7.72
C VAL A 798 -19.15 -11.35 -7.77
N LYS A 799 -17.90 -11.01 -8.04
CA LYS A 799 -17.45 -9.62 -8.12
C LYS A 799 -17.09 -9.26 -9.55
N HIS A 800 -17.56 -8.11 -10.00
CA HIS A 800 -17.13 -7.49 -11.24
C HIS A 800 -15.77 -6.82 -11.02
N ALA A 801 -14.74 -7.37 -11.64
CA ALA A 801 -13.40 -6.83 -11.68
C ALA A 801 -13.13 -6.17 -13.03
N PHE A 802 -12.30 -5.13 -13.05
CA PHE A 802 -11.88 -4.43 -14.26
C PHE A 802 -10.39 -4.14 -14.21
N CYS A 803 -9.70 -4.41 -15.31
CA CYS A 803 -8.29 -4.07 -15.47
C CYS A 803 -8.17 -2.97 -16.55
N PRO A 804 -7.75 -1.74 -16.19
CA PRO A 804 -7.65 -0.64 -17.15
C PRO A 804 -6.53 -0.83 -18.19
N MET A 805 -5.55 -1.70 -17.90
CA MET A 805 -4.42 -1.96 -18.80
C MET A 805 -4.70 -3.07 -19.82
N ALA A 806 -5.68 -3.94 -19.56
CA ALA A 806 -5.97 -5.09 -20.41
C ALA A 806 -6.62 -4.68 -21.74
N LEU A 807 -6.18 -5.29 -22.85
CA LEU A 807 -6.79 -5.17 -24.20
C LEU A 807 -7.06 -3.73 -24.69
N GLU A 808 -6.06 -2.85 -24.59
CA GLU A 808 -6.02 -1.45 -25.11
C GLU A 808 -7.05 -0.46 -24.54
N ASN A 809 -8.25 -0.92 -24.14
CA ASN A 809 -9.37 -0.10 -23.63
C ASN A 809 -9.85 -0.52 -22.23
N GLY A 810 -9.11 -1.44 -21.59
CA GLY A 810 -9.50 -2.08 -20.35
C GLY A 810 -10.49 -3.23 -20.55
N ALA A 811 -10.38 -4.25 -19.71
CA ALA A 811 -11.17 -5.47 -19.85
C ALA A 811 -11.82 -5.88 -18.52
N PRO A 812 -13.16 -6.10 -18.48
CA PRO A 812 -13.86 -6.53 -17.29
C PRO A 812 -14.04 -8.05 -17.24
N TRP A 813 -14.20 -8.59 -16.04
CA TRP A 813 -14.61 -9.97 -15.79
C TRP A 813 -15.37 -10.14 -14.49
N ILE A 814 -16.09 -11.25 -14.35
CA ILE A 814 -16.61 -11.69 -13.05
C ILE A 814 -15.73 -12.80 -12.49
N GLN A 815 -15.54 -12.78 -11.18
CA GLN A 815 -14.80 -13.83 -10.48
C GLN A 815 -15.38 -14.08 -9.08
N THR A 816 -15.03 -15.25 -8.54
CA THR A 816 -15.25 -15.58 -7.13
C THR A 816 -13.94 -15.34 -6.36
N GLY A 817 -14.04 -14.86 -5.12
CA GLY A 817 -12.89 -14.62 -4.25
C GLY A 817 -12.69 -13.16 -3.82
N LYS A 818 -11.91 -13.00 -2.75
CA LYS A 818 -11.68 -11.69 -2.11
C LYS A 818 -10.58 -10.86 -2.79
N MET A 819 -9.70 -11.50 -3.56
CA MET A 819 -8.57 -10.86 -4.23
C MET A 819 -8.69 -11.01 -5.74
N ILE A 820 -8.17 -10.02 -6.48
CA ILE A 820 -8.18 -10.00 -7.94
C ILE A 820 -7.36 -11.16 -8.49
N ALA A 821 -7.91 -11.85 -9.50
CA ALA A 821 -7.28 -12.91 -10.26
C ALA A 821 -7.43 -12.55 -11.75
N ASN A 822 -6.47 -11.81 -12.29
CA ASN A 822 -6.56 -11.25 -13.63
C ASN A 822 -6.44 -12.34 -14.73
N PRO A 823 -7.49 -12.62 -15.52
CA PRO A 823 -7.47 -13.66 -16.54
C PRO A 823 -6.67 -13.26 -17.79
N TYR A 824 -6.47 -11.96 -18.03
CA TYR A 824 -5.80 -11.43 -19.23
C TYR A 824 -4.27 -11.45 -19.13
N TYR A 825 -3.72 -11.33 -17.92
CA TYR A 825 -2.28 -11.28 -17.70
C TYR A 825 -1.73 -12.46 -16.88
N GLY A 826 -2.60 -13.28 -16.29
CA GLY A 826 -2.19 -14.45 -15.52
C GLY A 826 -1.28 -14.11 -14.35
N ALA A 827 -0.29 -14.94 -14.07
CA ALA A 827 0.68 -14.77 -13.00
C ALA A 827 1.51 -13.49 -13.13
N LYS A 828 1.73 -12.98 -14.36
CA LYS A 828 2.53 -11.76 -14.59
C LYS A 828 1.95 -10.54 -13.89
N MET A 829 0.62 -10.41 -13.86
CA MET A 829 -0.09 -9.31 -13.22
C MET A 829 -1.38 -9.78 -12.54
N LEU A 830 -1.29 -10.86 -11.75
CA LEU A 830 -2.44 -11.55 -11.17
C LEU A 830 -3.35 -10.64 -10.35
N ARG A 831 -2.77 -9.65 -9.67
CA ARG A 831 -3.48 -8.69 -8.79
C ARG A 831 -3.84 -7.37 -9.47
N CYS A 832 -3.52 -7.20 -10.75
CA CYS A 832 -3.80 -5.96 -11.47
C CYS A 832 -5.29 -5.84 -11.82
N GLY A 833 -5.92 -4.76 -11.36
CA GLY A 833 -7.32 -4.42 -11.60
C GLY A 833 -7.95 -3.80 -10.36
N GLU A 834 -9.25 -3.54 -10.42
CA GLU A 834 -10.08 -3.09 -9.30
C GLU A 834 -11.43 -3.82 -9.29
N PHE A 835 -12.05 -3.99 -8.13
CA PHE A 835 -13.44 -4.43 -8.05
C PHE A 835 -14.36 -3.22 -8.18
N ARG A 836 -15.26 -3.25 -9.16
CA ARG A 836 -16.22 -2.17 -9.42
C ARG A 836 -17.58 -2.43 -8.78
N GLU A 837 -17.99 -3.69 -8.73
CA GLU A 837 -19.35 -4.07 -8.32
C GLU A 837 -19.33 -5.47 -7.68
N THR A 838 -20.24 -5.75 -6.75
CA THR A 838 -20.42 -7.08 -6.16
C THR A 838 -21.86 -7.53 -6.33
N PHE A 839 -22.05 -8.69 -6.97
CA PHE A 839 -23.35 -9.29 -7.20
C PHE A 839 -23.65 -10.33 -6.09
N PRO A 840 -24.57 -10.03 -5.15
CA PRO A 840 -24.99 -11.00 -4.13
C PRO A 840 -25.72 -12.19 -4.77
N VAL A 841 -25.74 -13.34 -4.08
CA VAL A 841 -26.48 -14.53 -4.54
C VAL A 841 -27.98 -14.20 -4.63
N ALA A 842 -28.58 -14.45 -5.80
CA ALA A 842 -30.01 -14.22 -6.01
C ALA A 842 -30.84 -15.31 -5.31
N GLU A 843 -31.87 -14.91 -4.56
CA GLU A 843 -32.82 -15.84 -3.94
C GLU A 843 -33.72 -16.43 -5.04
N VAL A 844 -33.57 -17.72 -5.32
CA VAL A 844 -34.49 -18.45 -6.21
C VAL A 844 -35.80 -18.64 -5.44
N GLY A 845 -36.82 -17.87 -5.81
CA GLY A 845 -38.03 -17.62 -5.02
C GLY A 845 -38.64 -18.83 -4.29
N GLY A 846 -38.77 -18.67 -2.97
CA GLY A 846 -39.92 -19.16 -2.21
C GLY A 846 -41.08 -18.16 -2.32
N GLU A 847 -42.30 -18.65 -2.16
CA GLU A 847 -43.58 -17.96 -2.41
C GLU A 847 -43.66 -16.49 -1.97
N VAL A 848 -44.29 -15.70 -2.85
CA VAL A 848 -44.78 -14.35 -2.60
C VAL A 848 -45.69 -14.35 -1.37
N ALA A 849 -45.29 -13.65 -0.31
CA ALA A 849 -46.15 -13.33 0.82
C ALA A 849 -46.20 -11.79 1.01
N ARG A 850 -47.22 -11.21 0.35
CA ARG A 850 -47.88 -9.90 0.52
C ARG A 850 -47.06 -8.63 0.66
#